data_AF-A0A2D5YZY0-F1
#
_entry.id   AF-A0A2D5YZY0-F1
#
_cell.length_a   1.000
_cell.length_b   1.000
_cell.length_c   1.000
_cell.angle_alpha   90.00
_cell.angle_beta   90.00
_cell.angle_gamma   90.00
#
_symmetry.space_group_name_H-M   'P 1'
#
loop_
_entity.id
_entity.type
_entity.pdbx_description
1 polymer ?
#
loop_
_entity_poly.entity_id
_entity_poly.type
_entity_poly.pdbx_seq_one_letter_code
_entity_poly.pdbx_strand_id
1 'polypeptide(L)'
;MSQTPYQRVDPNQADQSRRPDATPDDPHLPRVPNQHLRIRWAILPLGIILCIAQAVFTIVAENQLAAIVTSTLIPVIAFALLFACVLVINPLLRLIFRGVILRPFSRAELMTLFAVLLVTCGISTFGLTSQLIPIIGAPFNPQWNTAQRGWSEELLPHINPQLYLTVSPDATLDEKTDAVNALKSLWSDDDAGDHGPAVTHLINVLTDDSTYVVPEKIAAHRAHLRSALTGAADRRLQQFDEAATTLDTVVAHRISTQNMTAFHEGVSKTSDGRPITKPPEGAPFAERYAHWKKVAAAIPWDAWAKPLAYWAIFILASYGLFYSLTHIVMGYWSRREKLIFPLAQLPEAILPDADDAGSWVPRIFKTTGFWAGFAASFFVLTWNAAVSFKWLTLGAFPLGLPGNTVNKIVANTGLAGLGGGLEYNLAFLVIFTAVGVAFLLPLEISFSTWFYWLAGKCVVLALVWMGYGTNMADFHTDWLWMNNPMSGMGAGGIIVFSAISLYRSLREYFRLGAGRSAAQRWRLALPVIALVICLGVLIGWICWNWQATGNPLSLSQVLWAFLFVLVTTLLSLGLMRIVAEGGIYWIQAHASFFHLFKVFGLGKVMSTAMLAPLLPIYSVLFLDIKTFMAPNMLNAEKMRENIGGSRAKFHINIVTCLLVTLVVAIGFTVFFAHLRGGRDMQEWFYKTGPLTTIDTAYRAVTDTPEVDGVTAGWYGVGAGWVGLTIFLRRALFWFPHPIGFLMMINPLMTYLWFSFFIGWLCKKLVVKYGGKATFDRVRVIFIGLILGELIGVFVWPTVAMILGQTMNAVTLNRY
;
A
#
# COMPACT_ATOMS: atom_id res chain seq x y z
N MET A 1 -1.88 13.85 -58.39
CA MET A 1 -2.72 13.62 -57.19
C MET A 1 -2.22 12.36 -56.49
N SER A 2 -1.46 12.54 -55.41
CA SER A 2 -0.68 11.50 -54.73
C SER A 2 -1.49 10.76 -53.65
N GLN A 3 -1.45 9.43 -53.70
CA GLN A 3 -2.06 8.53 -52.73
C GLN A 3 -1.29 8.52 -51.39
N THR A 4 -2.03 8.55 -50.28
CA THR A 4 -1.51 8.43 -48.91
C THR A 4 -1.37 6.96 -48.47
N PRO A 5 -0.40 6.56 -47.61
CA PRO A 5 -0.02 5.15 -47.43
C PRO A 5 -0.80 4.37 -46.35
N TYR A 6 -1.93 4.87 -45.83
CA TYR A 6 -2.65 4.20 -44.74
C TYR A 6 -4.06 3.77 -45.16
N GLN A 7 -4.15 2.63 -45.85
CA GLN A 7 -5.41 1.89 -45.92
C GLN A 7 -5.73 1.32 -44.54
N ARG A 8 -6.89 1.69 -43.99
CA ARG A 8 -7.47 1.02 -42.83
C ARG A 8 -7.70 -0.45 -43.19
N VAL A 9 -6.99 -1.36 -42.52
CA VAL A 9 -7.34 -2.77 -42.52
C VAL A 9 -8.74 -2.88 -41.91
N ASP A 10 -9.67 -3.48 -42.65
CA ASP A 10 -11.02 -3.79 -42.18
C ASP A 10 -10.93 -4.63 -40.90
N PRO A 11 -11.50 -4.18 -39.76
CA PRO A 11 -11.47 -4.92 -38.50
C PRO A 11 -12.00 -6.36 -38.64
N ASN A 12 -12.91 -6.60 -39.59
CA ASN A 12 -13.47 -7.92 -39.84
C ASN A 12 -12.51 -8.85 -40.59
N GLN A 13 -11.54 -8.31 -41.34
CA GLN A 13 -10.51 -9.11 -42.02
C GLN A 13 -9.34 -9.46 -41.09
N ALA A 14 -9.01 -8.59 -40.12
CA ALA A 14 -8.00 -8.90 -39.11
C ALA A 14 -8.47 -10.01 -38.14
N ASP A 15 -9.78 -10.09 -37.85
CA ASP A 15 -10.38 -11.12 -36.99
C ASP A 15 -10.42 -12.51 -37.66
N GLN A 16 -10.49 -12.57 -39.00
CA GLN A 16 -10.42 -13.84 -39.74
C GLN A 16 -9.04 -14.51 -39.69
N SER A 17 -7.97 -13.74 -39.43
CA SER A 17 -6.60 -14.29 -39.27
C SER A 17 -6.33 -14.90 -37.90
N ARG A 18 -7.25 -14.76 -36.93
CA ARG A 18 -7.19 -15.41 -35.62
C ARG A 18 -8.51 -16.13 -35.35
N ARG A 19 -8.75 -17.21 -36.10
CA ARG A 19 -9.87 -18.12 -35.83
C ARG A 19 -9.84 -18.57 -34.35
N PRO A 20 -10.97 -18.54 -33.63
CA PRO A 20 -11.09 -19.10 -32.27
C PRO A 20 -11.00 -20.63 -32.22
N ASP A 21 -10.98 -21.29 -33.38
CA ASP A 21 -11.13 -22.74 -33.55
C ASP A 21 -9.84 -23.43 -34.00
N ALA A 22 -8.67 -22.88 -33.64
CA ALA A 22 -7.42 -23.62 -33.82
C ALA A 22 -7.46 -24.85 -32.91
N THR A 23 -7.88 -25.98 -33.47
CA THR A 23 -7.60 -27.30 -32.94
C THR A 23 -6.07 -27.45 -32.85
N PRO A 24 -5.55 -28.26 -31.91
CA PRO A 24 -4.10 -28.42 -31.71
C PRO A 24 -3.30 -28.92 -32.93
N ASP A 25 -3.98 -29.26 -34.03
CA ASP A 25 -3.46 -30.00 -35.18
C ASP A 25 -3.58 -29.23 -36.52
N ASP A 26 -3.44 -27.90 -36.53
CA ASP A 26 -3.29 -27.15 -37.79
C ASP A 26 -1.88 -27.38 -38.39
N PRO A 27 -1.74 -28.05 -39.55
CA PRO A 27 -0.44 -28.40 -40.13
C PRO A 27 0.29 -27.21 -40.76
N HIS A 28 -0.33 -26.02 -40.87
CA HIS A 28 0.26 -24.86 -41.55
C HIS A 28 0.88 -23.81 -40.62
N LEU A 29 0.81 -23.99 -39.30
CA LEU A 29 1.52 -23.13 -38.34
C LEU A 29 2.91 -23.71 -38.04
N PRO A 30 3.99 -22.91 -38.13
CA PRO A 30 5.31 -23.37 -37.72
C PRO A 30 5.26 -23.80 -36.25
N ARG A 31 5.53 -25.09 -35.99
CA ARG A 31 5.61 -25.67 -34.65
C ARG A 31 6.82 -25.07 -33.93
N VAL A 32 6.63 -23.94 -33.23
CA VAL A 32 7.62 -23.48 -32.26
C VAL A 32 7.74 -24.58 -31.19
N PRO A 33 8.94 -25.10 -30.88
CA PRO A 33 9.07 -26.21 -29.94
C PRO A 33 8.45 -25.86 -28.58
N ASN A 34 7.42 -26.60 -28.20
CA ASN A 34 6.60 -26.42 -26.99
C ASN A 34 7.35 -26.47 -25.64
N GLN A 35 8.68 -26.67 -25.63
CA GLN A 35 9.47 -26.78 -24.40
C GLN A 35 9.66 -25.42 -23.69
N HIS A 36 9.65 -24.30 -24.43
CA HIS A 36 9.88 -22.95 -23.86
C HIS A 36 8.68 -22.36 -23.08
N LEU A 37 7.49 -22.96 -23.21
CA LEU A 37 6.23 -22.48 -22.63
C LEU A 37 5.77 -23.30 -21.40
N ARG A 38 6.52 -24.32 -21.00
CA ARG A 38 6.14 -25.18 -19.86
C ARG A 38 6.65 -24.59 -18.55
N ILE A 39 5.73 -24.49 -17.59
CA ILE A 39 6.02 -24.16 -16.19
C ILE A 39 6.12 -25.47 -15.41
N ARG A 40 7.27 -25.75 -14.78
CA ARG A 40 7.45 -26.91 -13.89
C ARG A 40 6.79 -26.66 -12.52
N TRP A 41 6.34 -27.72 -11.86
CA TRP A 41 5.81 -27.61 -10.49
C TRP A 41 6.88 -27.23 -9.47
N ALA A 42 8.16 -27.48 -9.75
CA ALA A 42 9.29 -27.03 -8.94
C ALA A 42 9.38 -25.50 -8.79
N ILE A 43 8.71 -24.74 -9.66
CA ILE A 43 8.65 -23.27 -9.55
C ILE A 43 7.82 -22.82 -8.35
N LEU A 44 6.82 -23.60 -7.93
CA LEU A 44 5.97 -23.26 -6.79
C LEU A 44 6.73 -23.20 -5.47
N PRO A 45 7.46 -24.26 -5.02
CA PRO A 45 8.22 -24.19 -3.79
C PRO A 45 9.33 -23.14 -3.85
N LEU A 46 9.98 -22.96 -5.01
CA LEU A 46 10.97 -21.89 -5.19
C LEU A 46 10.35 -20.50 -5.05
N GLY A 47 9.19 -20.27 -5.68
CA GLY A 47 8.43 -19.03 -5.56
C GLY A 47 8.04 -18.72 -4.12
N ILE A 48 7.60 -19.73 -3.37
CA ILE A 48 7.31 -19.61 -1.93
C ILE A 48 8.55 -19.17 -1.15
N ILE A 49 9.68 -19.86 -1.33
CA ILE A 49 10.94 -19.54 -0.63
C ILE A 49 11.38 -18.10 -0.94
N LEU A 50 11.34 -17.69 -2.21
CA LEU A 50 11.75 -16.34 -2.62
C LEU A 50 10.79 -15.27 -2.08
N CYS A 51 9.49 -15.53 -2.03
CA CYS A 51 8.53 -14.58 -1.46
C CYS A 51 8.69 -14.44 0.07
N ILE A 52 8.97 -15.55 0.78
CA ILE A 52 9.29 -15.52 2.21
C ILE A 52 10.56 -14.70 2.45
N ALA A 53 11.62 -14.96 1.67
CA ALA A 53 12.87 -14.21 1.78
C ALA A 53 12.66 -12.73 1.48
N GLN A 54 11.88 -12.39 0.45
CA GLN A 54 11.52 -11.01 0.11
C GLN A 54 10.79 -10.33 1.28
N ALA A 55 9.78 -10.98 1.86
CA ALA A 55 9.01 -10.41 2.96
C ALA A 55 9.89 -10.13 4.19
N VAL A 56 10.67 -11.13 4.62
CA VAL A 56 11.58 -11.00 5.77
C VAL A 56 12.63 -9.93 5.53
N PHE A 57 13.30 -9.95 4.39
CA PHE A 57 14.33 -8.96 4.04
C PHE A 57 13.76 -7.54 4.09
N THR A 58 12.56 -7.34 3.53
CA THR A 58 11.95 -6.02 3.45
C THR A 58 11.56 -5.50 4.83
N ILE A 59 10.96 -6.34 5.68
CA ILE A 59 10.57 -5.96 7.05
C ILE A 59 11.82 -5.58 7.88
N VAL A 60 12.90 -6.35 7.76
CA VAL A 60 14.16 -6.07 8.46
C VAL A 60 14.79 -4.79 7.93
N ALA A 61 14.91 -4.63 6.60
CA ALA A 61 15.53 -3.45 5.99
C ALA A 61 14.80 -2.15 6.38
N GLU A 62 13.47 -2.14 6.32
CA GLU A 62 12.64 -0.98 6.67
C GLU A 62 12.79 -0.60 8.14
N ASN A 63 12.66 -1.59 9.03
CA ASN A 63 12.55 -1.31 10.46
C ASN A 63 13.91 -1.20 11.14
N GLN A 64 14.93 -1.94 10.71
CA GLN A 64 16.27 -1.92 11.35
C GLN A 64 17.19 -0.86 10.78
N LEU A 65 17.15 -0.61 9.47
CA LEU A 65 18.07 0.32 8.81
C LEU A 65 17.44 1.62 8.34
N ALA A 66 16.12 1.79 8.53
CA ALA A 66 15.34 2.82 7.86
C ALA A 66 15.49 2.79 6.32
N ALA A 67 15.84 1.62 5.76
CA ALA A 67 16.06 1.44 4.34
C ALA A 67 14.77 0.97 3.66
N ILE A 68 14.11 1.88 2.94
CA ILE A 68 12.85 1.58 2.26
C ILE A 68 13.14 0.99 0.88
N VAL A 69 13.19 -0.35 0.79
CA VAL A 69 13.49 -1.09 -0.45
C VAL A 69 12.24 -1.24 -1.33
N THR A 70 11.05 -1.24 -0.74
CA THR A 70 9.76 -1.36 -1.44
C THR A 70 8.85 -0.17 -1.12
N SER A 71 8.98 0.92 -1.87
CA SER A 71 8.11 2.11 -1.75
C SER A 71 7.39 2.47 -3.05
N THR A 72 7.62 1.71 -4.10
CA THR A 72 7.12 1.98 -5.45
C THR A 72 6.59 0.71 -6.09
N LEU A 73 5.88 0.85 -7.21
CA LEU A 73 5.39 -0.29 -8.00
C LEU A 73 6.49 -1.03 -8.77
N ILE A 74 7.73 -0.55 -8.74
CA ILE A 74 8.87 -1.28 -9.30
C ILE A 74 9.42 -2.23 -8.22
N PRO A 75 9.30 -3.57 -8.37
CA PRO A 75 9.79 -4.52 -7.39
C PRO A 75 11.31 -4.68 -7.53
N VAL A 76 12.06 -3.83 -6.82
CA VAL A 76 13.54 -3.80 -6.84
C VAL A 76 14.14 -5.20 -6.65
N ILE A 77 13.67 -5.95 -5.65
CA ILE A 77 14.13 -7.30 -5.33
C ILE A 77 13.83 -8.27 -6.48
N ALA A 78 12.64 -8.20 -7.09
CA ALA A 78 12.29 -9.06 -8.22
C ALA A 78 13.16 -8.77 -9.44
N PHE A 79 13.49 -7.50 -9.72
CA PHE A 79 14.42 -7.14 -10.78
C PHE A 79 15.84 -7.62 -10.50
N ALA A 80 16.33 -7.47 -9.28
CA ALA A 80 17.64 -7.98 -8.89
C ALA A 80 17.75 -9.51 -9.04
N LEU A 81 16.71 -10.23 -8.59
CA LEU A 81 16.63 -11.68 -8.74
C LEU A 81 16.50 -12.10 -10.21
N LEU A 82 15.70 -11.39 -11.00
CA LEU A 82 15.59 -11.67 -12.44
C LEU A 82 16.92 -11.44 -13.17
N PHE A 83 17.60 -10.33 -12.86
CA PHE A 83 18.92 -10.01 -13.40
C PHE A 83 19.95 -11.09 -13.05
N ALA A 84 20.02 -11.50 -11.77
CA ALA A 84 20.89 -12.58 -11.31
C ALA A 84 20.54 -13.93 -11.97
N CYS A 85 19.24 -14.25 -12.08
CA CYS A 85 18.77 -15.47 -12.72
C CYS A 85 19.20 -15.56 -14.19
N VAL A 86 19.10 -14.44 -14.92
CA VAL A 86 19.40 -14.40 -16.36
C VAL A 86 20.91 -14.36 -16.63
N LEU A 87 21.67 -13.55 -15.90
CA LEU A 87 23.09 -13.32 -16.16
C LEU A 87 24.04 -14.29 -15.45
N VAL A 88 23.61 -14.89 -14.34
CA VAL A 88 24.48 -15.71 -13.49
C VAL A 88 23.93 -17.12 -13.34
N ILE A 89 22.72 -17.28 -12.78
CA ILE A 89 22.19 -18.60 -12.41
C ILE A 89 21.96 -19.47 -13.65
N ASN A 90 21.23 -18.98 -14.66
CA ASN A 90 20.97 -19.76 -15.87
C ASN A 90 22.25 -20.16 -16.62
N PRO A 91 23.23 -19.26 -16.86
CA PRO A 91 24.54 -19.62 -17.41
C PRO A 91 25.28 -20.67 -16.58
N LEU A 92 25.32 -20.53 -15.25
CA LEU A 92 25.97 -21.50 -14.35
C LEU A 92 25.27 -22.87 -14.39
N LEU A 93 23.94 -22.90 -14.43
CA LEU A 93 23.19 -24.15 -14.57
C LEU A 93 23.49 -24.85 -15.90
N ARG A 94 23.72 -24.10 -16.98
CA ARG A 94 24.16 -24.65 -18.27
C ARG A 94 25.59 -25.20 -18.20
N LEU A 95 26.50 -24.49 -17.52
CA LEU A 95 27.90 -24.87 -17.38
C LEU A 95 28.08 -26.13 -16.52
N ILE A 96 27.53 -26.11 -15.30
CA ILE A 96 27.80 -27.11 -14.26
C ILE A 96 27.01 -28.39 -14.52
N PHE A 97 25.71 -28.25 -14.77
CA PHE A 97 24.82 -29.43 -14.81
C PHE A 97 24.56 -29.95 -16.22
N ARG A 98 24.98 -29.22 -17.27
CA ARG A 98 24.73 -29.55 -18.70
C ARG A 98 23.29 -30.01 -19.00
N GLY A 99 22.32 -29.56 -18.19
CA GLY A 99 20.91 -29.98 -18.28
C GLY A 99 20.57 -31.38 -17.75
N VAL A 100 21.51 -32.09 -17.13
CA VAL A 100 21.37 -33.47 -16.62
C VAL A 100 20.70 -33.51 -15.25
N ILE A 101 21.16 -32.71 -14.29
CA ILE A 101 20.62 -32.68 -12.90
C ILE A 101 19.64 -31.52 -12.71
N LEU A 102 20.06 -30.29 -13.01
CA LEU A 102 19.23 -29.10 -12.94
C LEU A 102 19.16 -28.43 -14.30
N ARG A 103 17.95 -28.25 -14.83
CA ARG A 103 17.72 -27.55 -16.09
C ARG A 103 17.58 -26.04 -15.85
N PRO A 104 18.17 -25.20 -16.72
CA PRO A 104 17.98 -23.75 -16.69
C PRO A 104 16.50 -23.37 -16.68
N PHE A 105 16.18 -22.23 -16.08
CA PHE A 105 14.82 -21.73 -16.06
C PHE A 105 14.36 -21.33 -17.47
N SER A 106 13.16 -21.76 -17.84
CA SER A 106 12.53 -21.32 -19.09
C SER A 106 12.07 -19.86 -18.99
N ARG A 107 11.82 -19.23 -20.14
CA ARG A 107 11.25 -17.86 -20.19
C ARG A 107 9.96 -17.74 -19.37
N ALA A 108 9.07 -18.73 -19.49
CA ALA A 108 7.81 -18.76 -18.74
C ALA A 108 8.03 -18.91 -17.23
N GLU A 109 9.06 -19.66 -16.81
CA GLU A 109 9.37 -19.87 -15.39
C GLU A 109 9.99 -18.63 -14.75
N LEU A 110 10.94 -17.98 -15.45
CA LEU A 110 11.53 -16.72 -15.00
C LEU A 110 10.46 -15.63 -14.87
N MET A 111 9.55 -15.52 -15.84
CA MET A 111 8.43 -14.58 -15.72
C MET A 111 7.53 -14.96 -14.55
N THR A 112 7.14 -16.23 -14.42
CA THR A 112 6.29 -16.66 -13.30
C THR A 112 6.92 -16.29 -11.95
N LEU A 113 8.23 -16.52 -11.77
CA LEU A 113 8.96 -16.11 -10.56
C LEU A 113 8.97 -14.58 -10.37
N PHE A 114 9.20 -13.82 -11.43
CA PHE A 114 9.14 -12.36 -11.38
C PHE A 114 7.72 -11.85 -11.02
N ALA A 115 6.68 -12.44 -11.62
CA ALA A 115 5.30 -12.07 -11.38
C ALA A 115 4.83 -12.36 -9.95
N VAL A 116 5.20 -13.51 -9.37
CA VAL A 116 4.87 -13.79 -7.96
C VAL A 116 5.54 -12.77 -7.05
N LEU A 117 6.80 -12.42 -7.28
CA LEU A 117 7.50 -11.42 -6.48
C LEU A 117 6.95 -10.00 -6.67
N LEU A 118 6.58 -9.64 -7.90
CA LEU A 118 5.92 -8.37 -8.25
C LEU A 118 4.57 -8.23 -7.52
N VAL A 119 3.76 -9.29 -7.47
CA VAL A 119 2.46 -9.25 -6.80
C VAL A 119 2.60 -9.18 -5.28
N THR A 120 3.59 -9.86 -4.70
CA THR A 120 3.74 -9.97 -3.24
C THR A 120 4.61 -8.89 -2.61
N CYS A 121 5.37 -8.10 -3.38
CA CYS A 121 6.35 -7.14 -2.86
C CYS A 121 5.76 -6.05 -1.95
N GLY A 122 4.49 -5.68 -2.14
CA GLY A 122 3.84 -4.66 -1.33
C GLY A 122 3.30 -5.15 0.02
N ILE A 123 3.14 -6.46 0.21
CA ILE A 123 2.45 -7.02 1.39
C ILE A 123 3.25 -6.78 2.67
N SER A 124 4.57 -6.89 2.59
CA SER A 124 5.50 -6.79 3.72
C SER A 124 5.82 -5.36 4.19
N THR A 125 5.23 -4.33 3.56
CA THR A 125 5.46 -2.91 3.92
C THR A 125 4.17 -2.06 3.77
N PHE A 126 4.22 -1.00 2.94
CA PHE A 126 3.17 0.00 2.73
C PHE A 126 1.83 -0.60 2.27
N GLY A 127 1.85 -1.75 1.61
CA GLY A 127 0.66 -2.35 1.01
C GLY A 127 -0.17 -3.18 1.98
N LEU A 128 0.36 -3.53 3.16
CA LEU A 128 -0.44 -4.16 4.22
C LEU A 128 0.22 -4.13 5.61
N THR A 129 1.27 -4.90 5.84
CA THR A 129 1.69 -5.29 7.20
C THR A 129 2.22 -4.12 8.05
N SER A 130 2.98 -3.20 7.46
CA SER A 130 3.45 -2.00 8.18
C SER A 130 2.31 -1.04 8.52
N GLN A 131 1.14 -1.15 7.87
CA GLN A 131 -0.05 -0.37 8.23
C GLN A 131 -0.96 -1.13 9.20
N LEU A 132 -1.26 -2.40 8.89
CA LEU A 132 -2.23 -3.23 9.61
C LEU A 132 -1.81 -3.47 11.07
N ILE A 133 -0.58 -3.92 11.28
CA ILE A 133 -0.13 -4.36 12.61
C ILE A 133 -0.13 -3.20 13.61
N PRO A 134 0.39 -2.01 13.29
CA PRO A 134 0.33 -0.86 14.19
C PRO A 134 -1.10 -0.35 14.42
N ILE A 135 -1.96 -0.35 13.39
CA ILE A 135 -3.36 0.09 13.51
C ILE A 135 -4.16 -0.80 14.46
N ILE A 136 -3.94 -2.12 14.43
CA ILE A 136 -4.58 -3.06 15.35
C ILE A 136 -4.26 -2.72 16.81
N GLY A 137 -3.04 -2.25 17.11
CA GLY A 137 -2.61 -1.88 18.46
C GLY A 137 -2.88 -0.42 18.87
N ALA A 138 -3.41 0.42 17.99
CA ALA A 138 -3.42 1.87 18.21
C ALA A 138 -4.52 2.39 19.15
N PRO A 139 -5.82 2.06 18.99
CA PRO A 139 -6.90 2.74 19.72
C PRO A 139 -6.87 2.50 21.24
N PHE A 140 -6.36 1.35 21.65
CA PHE A 140 -6.31 0.95 23.06
C PHE A 140 -4.93 1.18 23.70
N ASN A 141 -3.96 1.71 22.96
CA ASN A 141 -2.62 1.97 23.50
C ASN A 141 -2.69 2.91 24.71
N PRO A 142 -2.26 2.51 25.93
CA PRO A 142 -2.42 3.32 27.14
C PRO A 142 -1.63 4.64 27.11
N GLN A 143 -0.61 4.72 26.27
CA GLN A 143 0.21 5.92 26.10
C GLN A 143 -0.42 6.93 25.14
N TRP A 144 -1.33 6.46 24.29
CA TRP A 144 -2.04 7.30 23.32
C TRP A 144 -3.46 7.59 23.79
N ASN A 145 -4.20 6.56 24.18
CA ASN A 145 -5.53 6.69 24.76
C ASN A 145 -5.44 7.20 26.21
N THR A 146 -5.39 8.51 26.36
CA THR A 146 -5.37 9.23 27.64
C THR A 146 -6.69 9.96 27.84
N ALA A 147 -7.05 10.25 29.10
CA ALA A 147 -8.26 11.02 29.41
C ALA A 147 -8.31 12.36 28.65
N GLN A 148 -7.16 13.01 28.45
CA GLN A 148 -7.06 14.26 27.70
C GLN A 148 -7.43 14.13 26.21
N ARG A 149 -7.21 12.97 25.59
CA ARG A 149 -7.58 12.74 24.18
C ARG A 149 -9.06 12.38 23.97
N GLY A 150 -9.75 11.92 25.01
CA GLY A 150 -11.20 11.60 24.94
C GLY A 150 -11.58 10.41 24.05
N TRP A 151 -10.63 9.63 23.53
CA TRP A 151 -10.94 8.51 22.62
C TRP A 151 -11.88 7.48 23.25
N SER A 152 -11.71 7.19 24.55
CA SER A 152 -12.55 6.23 25.25
C SER A 152 -14.02 6.61 25.31
N GLU A 153 -14.32 7.90 25.42
CA GLU A 153 -15.69 8.41 25.60
C GLU A 153 -16.36 8.64 24.25
N GLU A 154 -15.64 9.19 23.27
CA GLU A 154 -16.23 9.66 22.01
C GLU A 154 -15.94 8.73 20.82
N LEU A 155 -14.78 8.07 20.76
CA LEU A 155 -14.38 7.27 19.58
C LEU A 155 -14.68 5.77 19.75
N LEU A 156 -14.30 5.19 20.89
CA LEU A 156 -14.43 3.75 21.14
C LEU A 156 -15.86 3.20 20.96
N PRO A 157 -16.94 3.94 21.30
CA PRO A 157 -18.32 3.48 21.04
C PRO A 157 -18.65 3.29 19.55
N HIS A 158 -17.87 3.88 18.64
CA HIS A 158 -18.14 3.85 17.20
C HIS A 158 -17.22 2.91 16.42
N ILE A 159 -16.27 2.25 17.07
CA ILE A 159 -15.37 1.29 16.43
C ILE A 159 -15.57 -0.11 16.99
N ASN A 160 -15.53 -1.13 16.13
CA ASN A 160 -15.69 -2.51 16.57
C ASN A 160 -14.45 -2.97 17.36
N PRO A 161 -14.56 -3.31 18.66
CA PRO A 161 -13.42 -3.77 19.46
C PRO A 161 -12.77 -5.03 18.90
N GLN A 162 -13.51 -5.88 18.17
CA GLN A 162 -12.96 -7.12 17.60
C GLN A 162 -11.86 -6.90 16.55
N LEU A 163 -11.70 -5.68 16.03
CA LEU A 163 -10.67 -5.33 15.04
C LEU A 163 -9.32 -4.98 15.66
N TYR A 164 -9.26 -4.84 16.98
CA TYR A 164 -8.11 -4.27 17.68
C TYR A 164 -7.60 -5.21 18.77
N LEU A 165 -6.36 -5.00 19.18
CA LEU A 165 -5.87 -5.57 20.43
C LEU A 165 -6.58 -4.86 21.58
N THR A 166 -7.62 -5.51 22.09
CA THR A 166 -8.38 -4.98 23.22
C THR A 166 -7.79 -5.44 24.52
N VAL A 167 -8.15 -4.68 25.54
CA VAL A 167 -8.01 -5.10 26.93
C VAL A 167 -9.25 -5.90 27.25
N SER A 168 -9.09 -7.21 27.41
CA SER A 168 -10.21 -8.15 27.53
C SER A 168 -11.11 -7.70 28.68
N PRO A 169 -12.41 -7.44 28.45
CA PRO A 169 -13.37 -7.25 29.53
C PRO A 169 -13.54 -8.53 30.37
N ASP A 170 -13.16 -9.69 29.82
CA ASP A 170 -13.37 -11.02 30.37
C ASP A 170 -12.30 -11.46 31.39
N ALA A 171 -11.38 -10.57 31.80
CA ALA A 171 -10.60 -10.78 33.02
C ALA A 171 -11.42 -10.22 34.18
N THR A 172 -12.26 -10.96 34.90
CA THR A 172 -12.66 -12.37 34.94
C THR A 172 -14.08 -12.28 35.49
N LEU A 173 -15.09 -12.84 34.84
CA LEU A 173 -16.45 -12.82 35.41
C LEU A 173 -16.42 -13.39 36.84
N ASP A 174 -15.57 -14.39 37.08
CA ASP A 174 -15.35 -15.00 38.40
C ASP A 174 -14.64 -14.06 39.40
N GLU A 175 -13.49 -13.44 39.12
CA GLU A 175 -12.85 -12.54 40.09
C GLU A 175 -13.58 -11.18 40.23
N LYS A 176 -14.30 -10.71 39.19
CA LYS A 176 -15.26 -9.59 39.31
C LYS A 176 -16.40 -9.99 40.24
N THR A 177 -16.97 -11.19 40.04
CA THR A 177 -18.03 -11.73 40.91
C THR A 177 -17.52 -11.92 42.32
N ASP A 178 -16.30 -12.39 42.52
CA ASP A 178 -15.66 -12.58 43.83
C ASP A 178 -15.36 -11.23 44.50
N ALA A 179 -14.86 -10.22 43.76
CA ALA A 179 -14.65 -8.88 44.29
C ALA A 179 -15.97 -8.18 44.63
N VAL A 180 -17.01 -8.33 43.78
CA VAL A 180 -18.36 -7.82 44.04
C VAL A 180 -18.99 -8.54 45.23
N ASN A 181 -18.82 -9.86 45.35
CA ASN A 181 -19.31 -10.65 46.48
C ASN A 181 -18.54 -10.33 47.76
N ALA A 182 -17.24 -10.06 47.69
CA ALA A 182 -16.44 -9.57 48.81
C ALA A 182 -16.93 -8.18 49.26
N LEU A 183 -17.17 -7.25 48.34
CA LEU A 183 -17.76 -5.93 48.65
C LEU A 183 -19.17 -6.05 49.25
N LYS A 184 -20.00 -6.95 48.72
CA LYS A 184 -21.34 -7.24 49.27
C LYS A 184 -21.29 -7.89 50.65
N SER A 185 -20.29 -8.72 50.96
CA SER A 185 -20.18 -9.37 52.27
C SER A 185 -19.66 -8.47 53.38
N LEU A 186 -19.11 -7.29 53.05
CA LEU A 186 -18.70 -6.27 54.02
C LEU A 186 -19.87 -5.51 54.66
N TRP A 187 -21.06 -5.58 54.05
CA TRP A 187 -22.27 -4.93 54.51
C TRP A 187 -23.47 -5.90 54.47
N SER A 188 -23.94 -6.35 55.62
CA SER A 188 -25.26 -6.99 55.73
C SER A 188 -26.35 -5.91 55.74
N ASP A 189 -27.54 -6.23 55.21
CA ASP A 189 -28.70 -5.32 55.09
C ASP A 189 -29.05 -4.56 56.40
N ASP A 190 -28.68 -5.09 57.56
CA ASP A 190 -28.94 -4.48 58.88
C ASP A 190 -28.00 -3.33 59.28
N ASP A 191 -26.88 -3.12 58.57
CA ASP A 191 -25.84 -2.11 58.90
C ASP A 191 -25.76 -0.95 57.88
N ALA A 192 -26.69 -0.91 56.92
CA ALA A 192 -26.75 0.09 55.85
C ALA A 192 -27.32 1.43 56.34
N GLY A 193 -26.58 2.15 57.18
CA GLY A 193 -26.83 3.58 57.44
C GLY A 193 -26.55 4.46 56.22
N ASP A 194 -26.22 5.74 56.44
CA ASP A 194 -26.02 6.82 55.44
C ASP A 194 -25.04 6.53 54.26
N HIS A 195 -24.31 5.41 54.29
CA HIS A 195 -23.30 5.05 53.30
C HIS A 195 -23.75 3.99 52.27
N GLY A 196 -24.91 3.36 52.46
CA GLY A 196 -25.47 2.37 51.52
C GLY A 196 -25.55 2.83 50.06
N PRO A 197 -26.02 4.06 49.76
CA PRO A 197 -26.14 4.53 48.38
C PRO A 197 -24.82 4.61 47.61
N ALA A 198 -23.72 5.00 48.27
CA ALA A 198 -22.40 5.13 47.65
C ALA A 198 -21.81 3.76 47.29
N VAL A 199 -22.04 2.76 48.14
CA VAL A 199 -21.63 1.38 47.93
C VAL A 199 -22.45 0.73 46.81
N THR A 200 -23.77 0.90 46.84
CA THR A 200 -24.66 0.43 45.77
C THR A 200 -24.29 1.08 44.44
N HIS A 201 -23.96 2.36 44.43
CA HIS A 201 -23.48 3.04 43.23
C HIS A 201 -22.16 2.44 42.71
N LEU A 202 -21.18 2.20 43.60
CA LEU A 202 -19.92 1.56 43.21
C LEU A 202 -20.12 0.15 42.67
N ILE A 203 -20.95 -0.67 43.32
CA ILE A 203 -21.29 -2.01 42.86
C ILE A 203 -21.92 -1.94 41.47
N ASN A 204 -22.89 -1.04 41.26
CA ASN A 204 -23.54 -0.87 39.97
C ASN A 204 -22.57 -0.43 38.86
N VAL A 205 -21.62 0.45 39.17
CA VAL A 205 -20.55 0.87 38.24
C VAL A 205 -19.58 -0.28 37.93
N LEU A 206 -19.32 -1.17 38.89
CA LEU A 206 -18.41 -2.32 38.70
C LEU A 206 -19.07 -3.52 38.00
N THR A 207 -20.40 -3.67 38.11
CA THR A 207 -21.18 -4.73 37.43
C THR A 207 -21.69 -4.34 36.05
N ASP A 208 -21.49 -3.09 35.62
CA ASP A 208 -21.88 -2.64 34.29
C ASP A 208 -20.83 -3.07 33.25
N ASP A 209 -21.18 -4.06 32.43
CA ASP A 209 -20.34 -4.60 31.36
C ASP A 209 -20.10 -3.59 30.22
N SER A 210 -20.82 -2.47 30.19
CA SER A 210 -20.74 -1.47 29.12
C SER A 210 -19.75 -0.33 29.40
N THR A 211 -19.24 -0.19 30.62
CA THR A 211 -18.37 0.92 31.00
C THR A 211 -16.89 0.52 31.09
N TYR A 212 -16.06 1.17 30.27
CA TYR A 212 -14.61 1.11 30.39
C TYR A 212 -14.20 1.86 31.67
N VAL A 213 -13.82 1.14 32.72
CA VAL A 213 -13.60 1.77 34.03
C VAL A 213 -12.24 2.48 34.06
N VAL A 214 -12.28 3.82 34.13
CA VAL A 214 -11.07 4.67 34.20
C VAL A 214 -10.45 4.54 35.61
N PRO A 215 -9.15 4.19 35.74
CA PRO A 215 -8.47 4.02 37.03
C PRO A 215 -8.60 5.24 37.96
N GLU A 216 -8.64 6.45 37.40
CA GLU A 216 -8.79 7.70 38.14
C GLU A 216 -10.18 7.87 38.80
N LYS A 217 -11.26 7.41 38.13
CA LYS A 217 -12.62 7.46 38.72
C LYS A 217 -12.76 6.49 39.90
N ILE A 218 -12.10 5.33 39.83
CA ILE A 218 -12.01 4.38 40.95
C ILE A 218 -11.17 4.97 42.08
N ALA A 219 -10.03 5.59 41.79
CA ALA A 219 -9.18 6.22 42.80
C ALA A 219 -9.92 7.36 43.54
N ALA A 220 -10.72 8.16 42.83
CA ALA A 220 -11.57 9.20 43.41
C ALA A 220 -12.69 8.61 44.30
N HIS A 221 -13.38 7.56 43.84
CA HIS A 221 -14.37 6.85 44.65
C HIS A 221 -13.76 6.17 45.88
N ARG A 222 -12.55 5.61 45.74
CA ARG A 222 -11.76 5.03 46.84
C ARG A 222 -11.41 6.07 47.89
N ALA A 223 -10.94 7.24 47.48
CA ALA A 223 -10.64 8.33 48.41
C ALA A 223 -11.89 8.79 49.17
N HIS A 224 -13.03 8.89 48.48
CA HIS A 224 -14.31 9.25 49.07
C HIS A 224 -14.79 8.20 50.09
N LEU A 225 -14.79 6.91 49.73
CA LEU A 225 -15.18 5.80 50.63
C LEU A 225 -14.22 5.63 51.80
N ARG A 226 -12.91 5.77 51.58
CA ARG A 226 -11.91 5.70 52.66
C ARG A 226 -12.09 6.83 53.66
N SER A 227 -12.46 8.03 53.19
CA SER A 227 -12.79 9.15 54.07
C SER A 227 -14.06 8.90 54.89
N ALA A 228 -15.07 8.25 54.29
CA ALA A 228 -16.30 7.87 54.97
C ALA A 228 -16.12 6.75 56.01
N LEU A 229 -15.12 5.88 55.83
CA LEU A 229 -14.83 4.74 56.72
C LEU A 229 -13.89 5.06 57.89
N THR A 230 -13.45 6.32 58.05
CA THR A 230 -12.49 6.74 59.10
C THR A 230 -12.96 6.52 60.55
N GLY A 231 -14.24 6.20 60.78
CA GLY A 231 -14.81 5.81 62.09
C GLY A 231 -15.15 4.32 62.25
N ALA A 232 -14.90 3.47 61.26
CA ALA A 232 -15.22 2.04 61.29
C ALA A 232 -14.08 1.21 61.92
N ALA A 233 -14.41 0.09 62.58
CA ALA A 233 -13.42 -0.81 63.19
C ALA A 233 -12.33 -1.24 62.18
N ASP A 234 -11.06 -1.24 62.60
CA ASP A 234 -9.85 -1.52 61.78
C ASP A 234 -9.99 -2.71 60.81
N ARG A 235 -10.76 -3.73 61.22
CA ARG A 235 -11.02 -4.94 60.43
C ARG A 235 -11.80 -4.65 59.13
N ARG A 236 -12.76 -3.73 59.14
CA ARG A 236 -13.54 -3.33 57.94
C ARG A 236 -12.70 -2.53 56.97
N LEU A 237 -11.82 -1.67 57.49
CA LEU A 237 -10.87 -0.91 56.66
C LEU A 237 -9.86 -1.84 55.99
N GLN A 238 -9.36 -2.84 56.73
CA GLN A 238 -8.42 -3.84 56.23
C GLN A 238 -9.04 -4.73 55.14
N GLN A 239 -10.28 -5.19 55.32
CA GLN A 239 -10.97 -5.98 54.31
C GLN A 239 -11.39 -5.15 53.09
N PHE A 240 -11.73 -3.86 53.27
CA PHE A 240 -11.91 -2.93 52.16
C PHE A 240 -10.62 -2.71 51.39
N ASP A 241 -9.49 -2.52 52.07
CA ASP A 241 -8.18 -2.37 51.41
C ASP A 241 -7.76 -3.68 50.71
N GLU A 242 -8.06 -4.87 51.25
CA GLU A 242 -7.87 -6.16 50.55
C GLU A 242 -8.77 -6.29 49.31
N ALA A 243 -10.07 -6.03 49.44
CA ALA A 243 -11.01 -6.06 48.31
C ALA A 243 -10.65 -5.00 47.25
N ALA A 244 -10.22 -3.81 47.65
CA ALA A 244 -9.73 -2.76 46.77
C ALA A 244 -8.39 -3.13 46.13
N THR A 245 -7.53 -3.91 46.79
CA THR A 245 -6.29 -4.44 46.19
C THR A 245 -6.62 -5.52 45.16
N THR A 246 -7.58 -6.40 45.44
CA THR A 246 -8.11 -7.37 44.46
C THR A 246 -8.78 -6.64 43.30
N LEU A 247 -9.55 -5.58 43.56
CA LEU A 247 -10.13 -4.71 42.55
C LEU A 247 -9.05 -3.99 41.73
N ASP A 248 -7.98 -3.49 42.37
CA ASP A 248 -6.81 -2.92 41.69
C ASP A 248 -6.11 -4.00 40.84
N THR A 249 -6.22 -5.28 41.19
CA THR A 249 -5.66 -6.42 40.45
C THR A 249 -6.56 -6.91 39.31
N VAL A 250 -7.88 -6.74 39.43
CA VAL A 250 -8.90 -7.06 38.40
C VAL A 250 -9.05 -5.89 37.41
N VAL A 251 -9.05 -4.65 37.92
CA VAL A 251 -8.99 -3.40 37.14
C VAL A 251 -7.63 -3.24 36.49
N ALA A 252 -6.55 -3.73 37.13
CA ALA A 252 -5.34 -4.08 36.40
C ALA A 252 -5.58 -5.37 35.60
N HIS A 253 -6.37 -5.27 34.54
CA HIS A 253 -5.98 -5.42 33.12
C HIS A 253 -4.51 -5.82 32.77
N ARG A 254 -3.79 -6.49 33.66
CA ARG A 254 -2.33 -6.62 33.69
C ARG A 254 -1.85 -7.40 32.48
N ILE A 255 -2.61 -8.39 32.03
CA ILE A 255 -2.25 -9.25 30.91
C ILE A 255 -2.36 -8.48 29.59
N SER A 256 -3.45 -7.75 29.32
CA SER A 256 -3.57 -7.02 28.06
C SER A 256 -2.81 -5.69 28.06
N THR A 257 -2.74 -4.97 29.20
CA THR A 257 -1.80 -3.84 29.33
C THR A 257 -0.35 -4.33 29.17
N GLN A 258 0.03 -5.50 29.69
CA GLN A 258 1.35 -6.09 29.43
C GLN A 258 1.54 -6.46 27.96
N ASN A 259 0.55 -7.05 27.30
CA ASN A 259 0.66 -7.44 25.88
C ASN A 259 0.86 -6.21 24.99
N MET A 260 0.13 -5.13 25.27
CA MET A 260 0.24 -3.88 24.52
C MET A 260 1.53 -3.12 24.85
N THR A 261 1.94 -3.13 26.12
CA THR A 261 3.26 -2.60 26.53
C THR A 261 4.38 -3.41 25.87
N ALA A 262 4.28 -4.74 25.81
CA ALA A 262 5.25 -5.61 25.16
C ALA A 262 5.31 -5.40 23.64
N PHE A 263 4.19 -5.08 22.99
CA PHE A 263 4.18 -4.70 21.57
C PHE A 263 4.93 -3.39 21.34
N HIS A 264 4.75 -2.37 22.19
CA HIS A 264 5.38 -1.05 22.02
C HIS A 264 6.83 -0.98 22.51
N GLU A 265 7.15 -1.62 23.62
CA GLU A 265 8.47 -1.55 24.30
C GLU A 265 9.36 -2.77 24.02
N GLY A 266 8.76 -3.84 23.47
CA GLY A 266 9.39 -5.13 23.28
C GLY A 266 9.17 -6.05 24.46
N VAL A 267 9.22 -7.35 24.21
CA VAL A 267 9.01 -8.37 25.24
C VAL A 267 10.19 -8.39 26.20
N SER A 268 9.92 -8.10 27.46
CA SER A 268 10.90 -8.10 28.56
C SER A 268 10.75 -9.28 29.52
N LYS A 269 9.65 -10.05 29.43
CA LYS A 269 9.35 -11.20 30.29
C LYS A 269 8.73 -12.34 29.49
N THR A 270 8.92 -13.58 29.95
CA THR A 270 8.21 -14.77 29.47
C THR A 270 6.77 -14.80 29.97
N SER A 271 5.94 -15.70 29.43
CA SER A 271 4.55 -15.92 29.88
C SER A 271 4.44 -16.35 31.35
N ASP A 272 5.47 -17.01 31.89
CA ASP A 272 5.61 -17.37 33.31
C ASP A 272 6.30 -16.26 34.15
N GLY A 273 6.48 -15.06 33.60
CA GLY A 273 6.94 -13.86 34.31
C GLY A 273 8.46 -13.72 34.49
N ARG A 274 9.27 -14.65 33.94
CA ARG A 274 10.74 -14.60 34.04
C ARG A 274 11.31 -13.54 33.11
N PRO A 275 12.37 -12.80 33.50
CA PRO A 275 12.96 -11.78 32.65
C PRO A 275 13.61 -12.39 31.39
N ILE A 276 13.36 -11.74 30.24
CA ILE A 276 14.04 -12.02 28.98
C ILE A 276 15.08 -10.93 28.76
N THR A 277 16.36 -11.26 28.96
CA THR A 277 17.46 -10.35 28.68
C THR A 277 17.74 -10.30 27.18
N LYS A 278 17.87 -9.09 26.63
CA LYS A 278 18.35 -8.88 25.26
C LYS A 278 19.85 -9.23 25.22
N PRO A 279 20.30 -10.06 24.25
CA PRO A 279 21.71 -10.38 24.10
C PRO A 279 22.50 -9.12 23.69
N PRO A 280 23.79 -8.99 24.07
CA PRO A 280 24.62 -7.86 23.70
C PRO A 280 24.81 -7.75 22.17
N GLU A 281 25.07 -6.54 21.69
CA GLU A 281 25.37 -6.29 20.27
C GLU A 281 26.61 -7.11 19.85
N GLY A 282 26.45 -7.96 18.82
CA GLY A 282 27.50 -8.87 18.35
C GLY A 282 27.46 -10.29 18.95
N ALA A 283 26.49 -10.62 19.80
CA ALA A 283 26.36 -11.98 20.36
C ALA A 283 26.34 -13.08 19.27
N PRO A 284 26.89 -14.28 19.55
CA PRO A 284 26.85 -15.41 18.63
C PRO A 284 25.43 -15.70 18.14
N PHE A 285 25.31 -16.24 16.92
CA PHE A 285 24.01 -16.56 16.34
C PHE A 285 23.18 -17.49 17.24
N ALA A 286 23.82 -18.46 17.90
CA ALA A 286 23.14 -19.38 18.81
C ALA A 286 22.44 -18.67 19.97
N GLU A 287 23.07 -17.66 20.57
CA GLU A 287 22.48 -16.87 21.66
C GLU A 287 21.35 -15.98 21.16
N ARG A 288 21.55 -15.30 20.04
CA ARG A 288 20.50 -14.49 19.39
C ARG A 288 19.28 -15.35 19.03
N TYR A 289 19.51 -16.52 18.46
CA TYR A 289 18.47 -17.48 18.13
C TYR A 289 17.74 -18.01 19.39
N ALA A 290 18.47 -18.28 20.47
CA ALA A 290 17.85 -18.66 21.74
C ALA A 290 16.95 -17.54 22.30
N HIS A 291 17.40 -16.28 22.22
CA HIS A 291 16.59 -15.12 22.57
C HIS A 291 15.35 -14.99 21.68
N TRP A 292 15.50 -15.12 20.35
CA TRP A 292 14.39 -15.09 19.39
C TRP A 292 13.32 -16.16 19.70
N LYS A 293 13.74 -17.38 20.03
CA LYS A 293 12.81 -18.45 20.44
C LYS A 293 12.05 -18.10 21.72
N LYS A 294 12.72 -17.51 22.72
CA LYS A 294 12.07 -17.06 23.96
C LYS A 294 11.03 -15.98 23.70
N VAL A 295 11.38 -14.98 22.87
CA VAL A 295 10.45 -13.92 22.46
C VAL A 295 9.26 -14.51 21.70
N ALA A 296 9.49 -15.37 20.72
CA ALA A 296 8.42 -15.99 19.93
C ALA A 296 7.43 -16.79 20.78
N ALA A 297 7.92 -17.46 21.84
CA ALA A 297 7.10 -18.20 22.79
C ALA A 297 6.34 -17.31 23.79
N ALA A 298 6.80 -16.08 24.00
CA ALA A 298 6.16 -15.12 24.90
C ALA A 298 5.10 -14.25 24.21
N ILE A 299 4.95 -14.32 22.88
CA ILE A 299 3.93 -13.57 22.14
C ILE A 299 2.54 -14.17 22.43
N PRO A 300 1.53 -13.35 22.78
CA PRO A 300 0.16 -13.78 22.99
C PRO A 300 -0.56 -13.99 21.64
N TRP A 301 -0.25 -15.09 20.94
CA TRP A 301 -0.81 -15.37 19.62
C TRP A 301 -2.34 -15.49 19.60
N ASP A 302 -2.93 -15.89 20.71
CA ASP A 302 -4.37 -15.94 20.95
C ASP A 302 -5.01 -14.54 20.89
N ALA A 303 -4.39 -13.54 21.51
CA ALA A 303 -4.85 -12.15 21.47
C ALA A 303 -4.78 -11.56 20.06
N TRP A 304 -3.79 -11.96 19.25
CA TRP A 304 -3.65 -11.52 17.86
C TRP A 304 -4.55 -12.28 16.88
N ALA A 305 -4.83 -13.57 17.12
CA ALA A 305 -5.55 -14.42 16.19
C ALA A 305 -6.95 -13.89 15.87
N LYS A 306 -7.67 -13.37 16.88
CA LYS A 306 -9.04 -12.88 16.71
C LYS A 306 -9.09 -11.60 15.85
N PRO A 307 -8.38 -10.50 16.15
CA PRO A 307 -8.34 -9.34 15.26
C PRO A 307 -7.85 -9.67 13.85
N LEU A 308 -6.80 -10.48 13.73
CA LEU A 308 -6.27 -10.86 12.43
C LEU A 308 -7.28 -11.65 11.58
N ALA A 309 -8.08 -12.53 12.20
CA ALA A 309 -9.14 -13.26 11.49
C ALA A 309 -10.25 -12.33 10.99
N TYR A 310 -10.66 -11.33 11.80
CA TYR A 310 -11.66 -10.34 11.38
C TYR A 310 -11.15 -9.49 10.20
N TRP A 311 -9.90 -9.02 10.27
CA TRP A 311 -9.25 -8.28 9.18
C TRP A 311 -9.02 -9.14 7.93
N ALA A 312 -8.72 -10.43 8.10
CA ALA A 312 -8.46 -11.34 6.97
C ALA A 312 -9.67 -11.42 6.03
N ILE A 313 -10.90 -11.38 6.53
CA ILE A 313 -12.11 -11.38 5.70
C ILE A 313 -12.09 -10.18 4.73
N PHE A 314 -11.84 -8.97 5.25
CA PHE A 314 -11.80 -7.75 4.46
C PHE A 314 -10.62 -7.71 3.48
N ILE A 315 -9.43 -8.13 3.93
CA ILE A 315 -8.21 -8.16 3.11
C ILE A 315 -8.36 -9.15 1.94
N LEU A 316 -8.83 -10.38 2.22
CA LEU A 316 -9.02 -11.40 1.19
C LEU A 316 -10.12 -11.01 0.20
N ALA A 317 -11.21 -10.40 0.67
CA ALA A 317 -12.26 -9.88 -0.21
C ALA A 317 -11.75 -8.72 -1.09
N SER A 318 -10.93 -7.82 -0.54
CA SER A 318 -10.30 -6.72 -1.30
C SER A 318 -9.32 -7.27 -2.35
N TYR A 319 -8.50 -8.25 -1.98
CA TYR A 319 -7.56 -8.88 -2.92
C TYR A 319 -8.30 -9.66 -4.01
N GLY A 320 -9.37 -10.37 -3.66
CA GLY A 320 -10.26 -11.05 -4.61
C GLY A 320 -10.98 -10.07 -5.54
N LEU A 321 -11.39 -8.90 -5.04
CA LEU A 321 -11.96 -7.81 -5.83
C LEU A 321 -10.96 -7.34 -6.89
N PHE A 322 -9.72 -7.01 -6.50
CA PHE A 322 -8.69 -6.55 -7.44
C PHE A 322 -8.30 -7.61 -8.47
N TYR A 323 -8.25 -8.87 -8.04
CA TYR A 323 -7.98 -9.99 -8.93
C TYR A 323 -9.08 -10.16 -9.98
N SER A 324 -10.34 -10.10 -9.56
CA SER A 324 -11.52 -10.17 -10.44
C SER A 324 -11.57 -8.98 -11.40
N LEU A 325 -11.33 -7.77 -10.89
CA LEU A 325 -11.30 -6.54 -11.66
C LEU A 325 -10.22 -6.58 -12.74
N THR A 326 -9.02 -7.08 -12.39
CA THR A 326 -7.91 -7.28 -13.33
C THR A 326 -8.34 -8.11 -14.54
N HIS A 327 -9.02 -9.24 -14.33
CA HIS A 327 -9.50 -10.08 -15.43
C HIS A 327 -10.56 -9.40 -16.30
N ILE A 328 -11.48 -8.64 -15.69
CA ILE A 328 -12.54 -7.91 -16.41
C ILE A 328 -11.93 -6.82 -17.32
N VAL A 329 -11.02 -6.02 -16.76
CA VAL A 329 -10.47 -4.86 -17.50
C VAL A 329 -9.42 -5.26 -18.52
N MET A 330 -8.66 -6.34 -18.28
CA MET A 330 -7.63 -6.82 -19.21
C MET A 330 -8.17 -7.11 -20.60
N GLY A 331 -9.37 -7.68 -20.71
CA GLY A 331 -10.00 -7.96 -22.00
C GLY A 331 -10.18 -6.69 -22.84
N TYR A 332 -10.64 -5.61 -22.23
CA TYR A 332 -10.86 -4.34 -22.91
C TYR A 332 -9.54 -3.57 -23.13
N TRP A 333 -8.74 -3.41 -22.07
CA TRP A 333 -7.53 -2.60 -22.08
C TRP A 333 -6.41 -3.19 -22.94
N SER A 334 -6.16 -4.49 -22.84
CA SER A 334 -5.08 -5.15 -23.59
C SER A 334 -5.46 -5.38 -25.06
N ARG A 335 -6.69 -5.84 -25.34
CA ARG A 335 -7.06 -6.30 -26.70
C ARG A 335 -7.68 -5.20 -27.56
N ARG A 336 -8.57 -4.39 -26.98
CA ARG A 336 -9.35 -3.39 -27.72
C ARG A 336 -8.66 -2.03 -27.73
N GLU A 337 -8.22 -1.56 -26.57
CA GLU A 337 -7.49 -0.29 -26.47
C GLU A 337 -5.98 -0.42 -26.68
N LYS A 338 -5.44 -1.65 -26.68
CA LYS A 338 -4.02 -1.96 -26.93
C LYS A 338 -3.08 -1.12 -26.06
N LEU A 339 -3.36 -1.10 -24.77
CA LEU A 339 -2.48 -0.50 -23.78
C LEU A 339 -1.06 -1.08 -23.85
N ILE A 340 -0.09 -0.22 -23.54
CA ILE A 340 1.33 -0.49 -23.74
C ILE A 340 1.92 -1.34 -22.60
N PHE A 341 1.48 -1.13 -21.36
CA PHE A 341 2.05 -1.75 -20.15
C PHE A 341 3.58 -1.59 -20.06
N PRO A 342 4.10 -0.36 -19.96
CA PRO A 342 5.54 -0.08 -19.97
C PRO A 342 6.31 -0.85 -18.89
N LEU A 343 5.73 -0.99 -17.69
CA LEU A 343 6.35 -1.70 -16.57
C LEU A 343 6.39 -3.22 -16.76
N ALA A 344 5.48 -3.80 -17.56
CA ALA A 344 5.55 -5.21 -17.97
C ALA A 344 6.59 -5.45 -19.08
N GLN A 345 6.81 -4.47 -19.96
CA GLN A 345 7.80 -4.58 -21.04
C GLN A 345 9.25 -4.60 -20.53
N LEU A 346 9.53 -3.90 -19.44
CA LEU A 346 10.88 -3.81 -18.87
C LEU A 346 11.46 -5.18 -18.47
N PRO A 347 10.79 -6.01 -17.65
CA PRO A 347 11.27 -7.36 -17.32
C PRO A 347 11.24 -8.28 -18.55
N GLU A 348 10.25 -8.13 -19.44
CA GLU A 348 10.19 -8.92 -20.69
C GLU A 348 11.40 -8.69 -21.60
N ALA A 349 11.94 -7.46 -21.63
CA ALA A 349 13.06 -7.08 -22.49
C ALA A 349 14.41 -7.69 -22.07
N ILE A 350 14.54 -8.17 -20.83
CA ILE A 350 15.75 -8.84 -20.34
C ILE A 350 15.63 -10.36 -20.27
N LEU A 351 14.44 -10.91 -20.57
CA LEU A 351 14.27 -12.35 -20.66
C LEU A 351 14.95 -12.90 -21.92
N PRO A 352 15.45 -14.16 -21.88
CA PRO A 352 15.98 -14.81 -23.07
C PRO A 352 14.89 -14.98 -24.14
N ASP A 353 15.20 -14.57 -25.37
CA ASP A 353 14.33 -14.77 -26.52
C ASP A 353 14.59 -16.11 -27.23
N ALA A 354 13.70 -16.52 -28.15
CA ALA A 354 13.89 -17.73 -28.96
C ALA A 354 15.17 -17.66 -29.80
N ASP A 355 15.52 -16.46 -30.26
CA ASP A 355 16.75 -16.19 -31.03
C ASP A 355 18.02 -16.29 -30.16
N ASP A 356 17.88 -16.30 -28.83
CA ASP A 356 18.98 -16.54 -27.89
C ASP A 356 19.20 -18.05 -27.62
N ALA A 357 18.50 -18.94 -28.35
CA ALA A 357 18.68 -20.38 -28.22
C ALA A 357 20.15 -20.78 -28.51
N GLY A 358 20.83 -21.28 -27.48
CA GLY A 358 22.26 -21.64 -27.53
C GLY A 358 23.22 -20.55 -27.03
N SER A 359 22.78 -19.29 -26.89
CA SER A 359 23.58 -18.23 -26.28
C SER A 359 23.55 -18.34 -24.75
N TRP A 360 24.71 -18.11 -24.10
CA TRP A 360 24.83 -18.15 -22.64
C TRP A 360 24.03 -17.03 -21.97
N VAL A 361 24.07 -15.82 -22.53
CA VAL A 361 23.34 -14.65 -22.04
C VAL A 361 22.52 -14.00 -23.18
N PRO A 362 21.38 -13.36 -22.88
CA PRO A 362 20.57 -12.67 -23.89
C PRO A 362 21.35 -11.58 -24.63
N ARG A 363 20.97 -11.31 -25.89
CA ARG A 363 21.64 -10.33 -26.76
C ARG A 363 21.76 -8.94 -26.14
N ILE A 364 20.77 -8.49 -25.36
CA ILE A 364 20.75 -7.15 -24.74
C ILE A 364 22.01 -6.91 -23.87
N PHE A 365 22.43 -7.92 -23.10
CA PHE A 365 23.59 -7.84 -22.20
C PHE A 365 24.93 -7.93 -22.93
N LYS A 366 24.94 -8.22 -24.23
CA LYS A 366 26.16 -8.18 -25.05
C LYS A 366 26.40 -6.82 -25.67
N THR A 367 25.45 -5.90 -25.54
CA THR A 367 25.57 -4.56 -26.14
C THR A 367 26.32 -3.61 -25.22
N THR A 368 27.23 -2.81 -25.79
CA THR A 368 27.96 -1.77 -25.05
C THR A 368 27.03 -0.68 -24.54
N GLY A 369 25.97 -0.35 -25.29
CA GLY A 369 24.97 0.64 -24.90
C GLY A 369 24.26 0.28 -23.58
N PHE A 370 23.92 -1.00 -23.38
CA PHE A 370 23.33 -1.47 -22.13
C PHE A 370 24.24 -1.15 -20.93
N TRP A 371 25.50 -1.58 -21.01
CA TRP A 371 26.47 -1.40 -19.93
C TRP A 371 26.85 0.05 -19.71
N ALA A 372 26.86 0.89 -20.76
CA ALA A 372 27.05 2.32 -20.61
C ALA A 372 25.93 2.98 -19.78
N GLY A 373 24.68 2.65 -20.07
CA GLY A 373 23.52 3.10 -19.28
C GLY A 373 23.57 2.58 -17.85
N PHE A 374 23.83 1.28 -17.68
CA PHE A 374 23.96 0.64 -16.37
C PHE A 374 25.05 1.28 -15.51
N ALA A 375 26.24 1.46 -16.08
CA ALA A 375 27.37 2.07 -15.39
C ALA A 375 27.07 3.52 -14.99
N ALA A 376 26.37 4.29 -15.84
CA ALA A 376 26.04 5.69 -15.55
C ALA A 376 25.23 5.85 -14.26
N SER A 377 24.15 5.09 -14.08
CA SER A 377 23.35 5.16 -12.86
C SER A 377 23.98 4.41 -11.67
N PHE A 378 24.52 3.22 -11.90
CA PHE A 378 25.12 2.41 -10.83
C PHE A 378 26.34 3.09 -10.21
N PHE A 379 27.19 3.75 -11.03
CA PHE A 379 28.35 4.48 -10.54
C PHE A 379 27.95 5.63 -9.61
N VAL A 380 26.96 6.44 -10.01
CA VAL A 380 26.52 7.58 -9.19
C VAL A 380 25.99 7.12 -7.84
N LEU A 381 25.21 6.03 -7.82
CA LEU A 381 24.73 5.44 -6.56
C LEU A 381 25.87 4.86 -5.72
N THR A 382 26.83 4.20 -6.36
CA THR A 382 28.02 3.63 -5.70
C THR A 382 28.86 4.71 -5.05
N TRP A 383 29.06 5.84 -5.73
CA TRP A 383 29.75 7.00 -5.18
C TRP A 383 29.02 7.55 -3.95
N ASN A 384 27.71 7.75 -4.06
CA ASN A 384 26.90 8.26 -2.95
C ASN A 384 26.86 7.27 -1.76
N ALA A 385 26.84 5.97 -2.02
CA ALA A 385 26.96 4.94 -0.99
C ALA A 385 28.33 5.02 -0.29
N ALA A 386 29.42 5.11 -1.04
CA ALA A 386 30.77 5.20 -0.48
C ALA A 386 30.97 6.46 0.38
N VAL A 387 30.38 7.59 -0.03
CA VAL A 387 30.35 8.82 0.80
C VAL A 387 29.52 8.60 2.07
N SER A 388 28.34 7.97 1.97
CA SER A 388 27.48 7.68 3.13
C SER A 388 28.15 6.74 4.14
N PHE A 389 28.89 5.73 3.66
CA PHE A 389 29.68 4.82 4.51
C PHE A 389 30.99 5.43 5.03
N LYS A 390 31.25 6.71 4.69
CA LYS A 390 32.49 7.42 5.03
C LYS A 390 33.75 6.75 4.49
N TRP A 391 33.63 5.94 3.43
CA TRP A 391 34.78 5.43 2.68
C TRP A 391 35.44 6.53 1.85
N LEU A 392 34.66 7.55 1.48
CA LEU A 392 35.11 8.76 0.81
C LEU A 392 34.75 9.99 1.65
N THR A 393 35.65 10.96 1.71
CA THR A 393 35.46 12.25 2.40
C THR A 393 34.97 13.37 1.48
N LEU A 394 34.78 13.07 0.20
CA LEU A 394 34.27 14.00 -0.81
C LEU A 394 32.74 14.17 -0.70
N GLY A 395 32.20 15.22 -1.31
CA GLY A 395 30.75 15.43 -1.39
C GLY A 395 30.03 14.37 -2.23
N ALA A 396 28.78 14.08 -1.87
CA ALA A 396 27.90 13.24 -2.68
C ALA A 396 27.58 13.92 -4.02
N PHE A 397 27.34 13.13 -5.08
CA PHE A 397 26.89 13.66 -6.36
C PHE A 397 25.49 14.27 -6.21
N PRO A 398 25.32 15.57 -6.51
CA PRO A 398 24.01 16.20 -6.45
C PRO A 398 23.16 15.73 -7.63
N LEU A 399 21.96 15.25 -7.34
CA LEU A 399 21.01 14.72 -8.33
C LEU A 399 19.83 15.67 -8.54
N GLY A 400 20.13 16.97 -8.60
CA GLY A 400 19.14 18.02 -8.85
C GLY A 400 19.07 19.09 -7.77
N LEU A 401 18.00 19.89 -7.81
CA LEU A 401 17.69 20.94 -6.84
C LEU A 401 16.51 20.50 -5.95
N PRO A 402 16.76 20.24 -4.65
CA PRO A 402 15.70 19.91 -3.69
C PRO A 402 14.70 21.05 -3.54
N GLY A 403 13.46 20.71 -3.22
CA GLY A 403 12.38 21.70 -3.07
C GLY A 403 12.65 22.76 -2.01
N ASN A 404 13.34 22.42 -0.91
CA ASN A 404 13.75 23.39 0.10
C ASN A 404 14.69 24.48 -0.45
N THR A 405 15.57 24.12 -1.39
CA THR A 405 16.45 25.09 -2.06
C THR A 405 15.64 25.98 -3.01
N VAL A 406 14.71 25.39 -3.76
CA VAL A 406 13.80 26.14 -4.66
C VAL A 406 12.93 27.10 -3.86
N ASN A 407 12.36 26.66 -2.74
CA ASN A 407 11.58 27.48 -1.81
C ASN A 407 12.35 28.74 -1.38
N LYS A 408 13.63 28.60 -1.01
CA LYS A 408 14.48 29.74 -0.63
C LYS A 408 14.70 30.71 -1.79
N ILE A 409 14.82 30.20 -3.02
CA ILE A 409 15.02 31.02 -4.23
C ILE A 409 13.76 31.82 -4.59
N VAL A 410 12.58 31.19 -4.48
CA VAL A 410 11.31 31.83 -4.85
C VAL A 410 10.66 32.60 -3.70
N ALA A 411 11.11 32.40 -2.46
CA ALA A 411 10.62 33.12 -1.29
C ALA A 411 10.74 34.64 -1.49
N ASN A 412 9.69 35.37 -1.12
CA ASN A 412 9.60 36.83 -1.24
C ASN A 412 9.74 37.37 -2.68
N THR A 413 9.52 36.54 -3.70
CA THR A 413 9.46 36.96 -5.11
C THR A 413 8.04 36.87 -5.64
N GLY A 414 7.79 37.42 -6.84
CA GLY A 414 6.54 37.19 -7.57
C GLY A 414 6.28 35.72 -7.90
N LEU A 415 7.21 34.80 -7.63
CA LEU A 415 7.08 33.36 -7.83
C LEU A 415 6.82 32.60 -6.52
N ALA A 416 6.49 33.27 -5.42
CA ALA A 416 6.26 32.64 -4.12
C ALA A 416 5.20 31.51 -4.15
N GLY A 417 4.21 31.59 -5.06
CA GLY A 417 3.22 30.53 -5.30
C GLY A 417 3.78 29.21 -5.84
N LEU A 418 5.03 29.19 -6.34
CA LEU A 418 5.75 27.97 -6.72
C LEU A 418 6.45 27.31 -5.52
N GLY A 419 6.62 28.05 -4.42
CA GLY A 419 7.13 27.56 -3.16
C GLY A 419 6.01 26.98 -2.28
N GLY A 420 6.38 26.17 -1.29
CA GLY A 420 5.40 25.59 -0.36
C GLY A 420 5.98 24.61 0.65
N GLY A 421 5.10 23.88 1.34
CA GLY A 421 5.46 22.83 2.30
C GLY A 421 6.16 21.62 1.68
N LEU A 422 6.41 20.58 2.48
CA LEU A 422 7.09 19.35 2.02
C LEU A 422 6.34 18.65 0.88
N GLU A 423 5.01 18.74 0.88
CA GLU A 423 4.17 18.11 -0.11
C GLU A 423 3.81 19.10 -1.23
N TYR A 424 3.99 18.67 -2.49
CA TYR A 424 3.78 19.49 -3.69
C TYR A 424 4.72 20.70 -3.88
N ASN A 425 5.87 20.83 -3.23
CA ASN A 425 6.82 21.90 -3.62
C ASN A 425 7.38 21.68 -5.05
N LEU A 426 7.95 22.74 -5.65
CA LEU A 426 8.66 22.60 -6.93
C LEU A 426 10.09 22.11 -6.65
N ALA A 427 10.47 20.94 -7.18
CA ALA A 427 11.83 20.40 -7.07
C ALA A 427 12.33 19.91 -8.43
N PHE A 428 13.62 20.09 -8.75
CA PHE A 428 14.21 19.67 -10.02
C PHE A 428 15.09 18.46 -9.79
N LEU A 429 14.50 17.27 -9.70
CA LEU A 429 15.20 16.06 -9.27
C LEU A 429 15.39 15.05 -10.40
N VAL A 430 16.56 14.39 -10.39
CA VAL A 430 16.93 13.35 -11.35
C VAL A 430 16.84 11.99 -10.68
N ILE A 431 15.94 11.17 -11.21
CA ILE A 431 15.74 9.76 -10.89
C ILE A 431 15.90 8.99 -12.20
N PHE A 432 16.99 8.24 -12.31
CA PHE A 432 17.38 7.57 -13.56
C PHE A 432 16.31 6.61 -14.09
N THR A 433 15.61 5.93 -13.19
CA THR A 433 14.49 5.04 -13.45
C THR A 433 13.30 5.79 -14.02
N ALA A 434 12.97 6.97 -13.47
CA ALA A 434 11.92 7.83 -14.03
C ALA A 434 12.29 8.34 -15.43
N VAL A 435 13.55 8.76 -15.64
CA VAL A 435 14.04 9.18 -16.96
C VAL A 435 13.92 8.05 -17.98
N GLY A 436 14.38 6.85 -17.63
CA GLY A 436 14.33 5.68 -18.50
C GLY A 436 12.90 5.23 -18.81
N VAL A 437 12.03 5.18 -17.80
CA VAL A 437 10.61 4.84 -18.01
C VAL A 437 9.95 5.88 -18.93
N ALA A 438 10.15 7.18 -18.69
CA ALA A 438 9.60 8.24 -19.53
C ALA A 438 10.08 8.16 -20.99
N PHE A 439 11.32 7.73 -21.23
CA PHE A 439 11.83 7.46 -22.57
C PHE A 439 11.10 6.30 -23.28
N LEU A 440 10.66 5.29 -22.53
CA LEU A 440 9.91 4.14 -23.07
C LEU A 440 8.45 4.49 -23.38
N LEU A 441 7.84 5.45 -22.67
CA LEU A 441 6.45 5.88 -22.86
C LEU A 441 6.20 6.59 -24.19
N PRO A 442 4.98 6.55 -24.74
CA PRO A 442 4.56 7.45 -25.81
C PRO A 442 4.89 8.91 -25.50
N LEU A 443 5.19 9.69 -26.55
CA LEU A 443 5.56 11.10 -26.40
C LEU A 443 4.42 11.91 -25.79
N GLU A 444 3.18 11.57 -26.10
CA GLU A 444 1.97 12.26 -25.63
C GLU A 444 1.75 12.05 -24.13
N ILE A 445 2.00 10.83 -23.64
CA ILE A 445 1.84 10.49 -22.23
C ILE A 445 2.95 11.15 -21.41
N SER A 446 4.21 10.94 -21.80
CA SER A 446 5.36 11.51 -21.10
C SER A 446 5.34 13.04 -21.12
N PHE A 447 4.91 13.67 -22.22
CA PHE A 447 4.67 15.11 -22.31
C PHE A 447 3.64 15.59 -21.29
N SER A 448 2.44 14.98 -21.32
CA SER A 448 1.33 15.41 -20.48
C SER A 448 1.63 15.34 -18.99
N THR A 449 2.38 14.33 -18.56
CA THR A 449 2.69 14.11 -17.14
C THR A 449 3.44 15.29 -16.51
N TRP A 450 4.49 15.82 -17.16
CA TRP A 450 5.20 17.00 -16.63
C TRP A 450 4.49 18.30 -16.99
N PHE A 451 3.85 18.38 -18.17
CA PHE A 451 3.16 19.59 -18.63
C PHE A 451 2.01 19.97 -17.70
N TYR A 452 1.11 19.03 -17.39
CA TYR A 452 -0.04 19.33 -16.53
C TYR A 452 0.36 19.59 -15.08
N TRP A 453 1.43 18.95 -14.60
CA TRP A 453 1.98 19.28 -13.29
C TRP A 453 2.41 20.75 -13.20
N LEU A 454 3.18 21.24 -14.18
CA LEU A 454 3.57 22.65 -14.25
C LEU A 454 2.37 23.56 -14.49
N ALA A 455 1.40 23.16 -15.33
CA ALA A 455 0.17 23.92 -15.52
C ALA A 455 -0.60 24.08 -14.21
N GLY A 456 -0.68 23.03 -13.39
CA GLY A 456 -1.25 23.09 -12.05
C GLY A 456 -0.50 24.06 -11.12
N LYS A 457 0.83 24.11 -11.20
CA LYS A 457 1.63 25.13 -10.51
C LYS A 457 1.31 26.55 -10.97
N CYS A 458 1.12 26.75 -12.27
CA CYS A 458 0.70 28.05 -12.80
C CYS A 458 -0.70 28.46 -12.31
N VAL A 459 -1.63 27.50 -12.13
CA VAL A 459 -2.94 27.78 -11.53
C VAL A 459 -2.78 28.27 -10.09
N VAL A 460 -1.99 27.58 -9.27
CA VAL A 460 -1.73 28.00 -7.88
C VAL A 460 -1.04 29.36 -7.83
N LEU A 461 -0.05 29.60 -8.70
CA LEU A 461 0.63 30.88 -8.81
C LEU A 461 -0.34 32.02 -9.18
N ALA A 462 -1.25 31.77 -10.12
CA ALA A 462 -2.27 32.74 -10.50
C ALA A 462 -3.24 33.05 -9.34
N LEU A 463 -3.61 32.05 -8.54
CA LEU A 463 -4.44 32.24 -7.35
C LEU A 463 -3.73 33.11 -6.30
N VAL A 464 -2.44 32.87 -6.07
CA VAL A 464 -1.61 33.71 -5.18
C VAL A 464 -1.53 35.15 -5.69
N TRP A 465 -1.36 35.35 -7.01
CA TRP A 465 -1.39 36.71 -7.61
C TRP A 465 -2.74 37.39 -7.48
N MET A 466 -3.84 36.64 -7.43
CA MET A 466 -5.19 37.14 -7.18
C MET A 466 -5.47 37.39 -5.69
N GLY A 467 -4.50 37.13 -4.81
CA GLY A 467 -4.64 37.34 -3.36
C GLY A 467 -5.23 36.16 -2.59
N TYR A 468 -5.45 35.01 -3.22
CA TYR A 468 -5.80 33.77 -2.52
C TYR A 468 -4.52 33.14 -1.99
N GLY A 469 -4.14 33.45 -0.73
CA GLY A 469 -2.94 32.92 -0.09
C GLY A 469 -1.61 33.55 -0.53
N THR A 470 -0.52 33.16 0.12
CA THR A 470 0.85 33.64 -0.10
C THR A 470 1.71 32.62 -0.84
N ASN A 471 1.48 31.34 -0.60
CA ASN A 471 2.20 30.25 -1.24
C ASN A 471 1.35 28.97 -1.24
N MET A 472 1.88 27.87 -1.80
CA MET A 472 1.12 26.63 -1.92
C MET A 472 0.66 26.04 -0.58
N ALA A 473 1.36 26.32 0.52
CA ALA A 473 1.00 25.85 1.85
C ALA A 473 -0.27 26.50 2.41
N ASP A 474 -0.77 27.58 1.83
CA ASP A 474 -2.01 28.22 2.30
C ASP A 474 -3.27 27.53 1.73
N PHE A 475 -3.10 26.61 0.78
CA PHE A 475 -4.18 25.90 0.11
C PHE A 475 -4.42 24.48 0.65
N HIS A 476 -4.00 24.17 1.89
CA HIS A 476 -4.38 22.91 2.55
C HIS A 476 -5.84 23.00 3.02
N THR A 477 -6.73 22.16 2.52
CA THR A 477 -8.18 22.31 2.80
C THR A 477 -8.89 21.13 3.44
N ASP A 478 -8.20 20.10 3.97
CA ASP A 478 -8.92 19.01 4.64
C ASP A 478 -8.52 18.71 6.09
N TRP A 479 -9.54 18.28 6.84
CA TRP A 479 -9.46 17.79 8.23
C TRP A 479 -8.84 16.38 8.29
N LEU A 480 -8.84 15.68 7.16
CA LEU A 480 -8.31 14.33 7.00
C LEU A 480 -6.85 14.33 6.51
N TRP A 481 -6.57 15.02 5.38
CA TRP A 481 -5.25 15.14 4.77
C TRP A 481 -5.25 16.34 3.78
N MET A 482 -4.42 16.34 2.73
CA MET A 482 -4.33 17.47 1.81
C MET A 482 -5.33 17.38 0.64
N ASN A 483 -6.07 18.48 0.38
CA ASN A 483 -7.02 18.59 -0.74
C ASN A 483 -6.97 19.95 -1.48
N ASN A 484 -5.79 20.37 -1.90
CA ASN A 484 -5.56 21.64 -2.59
C ASN A 484 -6.18 21.71 -4.01
N PRO A 485 -6.18 22.87 -4.70
CA PRO A 485 -6.73 23.02 -6.04
C PRO A 485 -6.20 21.99 -7.07
N MET A 486 -4.92 21.62 -6.99
CA MET A 486 -4.34 20.64 -7.89
C MET A 486 -4.86 19.23 -7.62
N SER A 487 -4.84 18.80 -6.34
CA SER A 487 -5.35 17.47 -5.97
C SER A 487 -6.84 17.35 -6.21
N GLY A 488 -7.63 18.42 -5.96
CA GLY A 488 -9.06 18.45 -6.22
C GLY A 488 -9.40 18.31 -7.72
N MET A 489 -8.68 19.02 -8.60
CA MET A 489 -8.79 18.82 -10.05
C MET A 489 -8.41 17.40 -10.48
N GLY A 490 -7.31 16.86 -9.94
CA GLY A 490 -6.91 15.48 -10.18
C GLY A 490 -7.95 14.46 -9.70
N ALA A 491 -8.56 14.71 -8.55
CA ALA A 491 -9.56 13.86 -7.89
C ALA A 491 -10.88 13.79 -8.67
N GLY A 492 -11.43 14.95 -9.07
CA GLY A 492 -12.61 14.98 -9.94
C GLY A 492 -12.34 14.31 -11.29
N GLY A 493 -11.15 14.53 -11.84
CA GLY A 493 -10.71 13.92 -13.09
C GLY A 493 -10.61 12.39 -13.02
N ILE A 494 -10.00 11.84 -11.96
CA ILE A 494 -9.78 10.40 -11.84
C ILE A 494 -11.09 9.65 -11.64
N ILE A 495 -12.04 10.21 -10.89
CA ILE A 495 -13.36 9.58 -10.66
C ILE A 495 -14.10 9.42 -11.99
N VAL A 496 -14.19 10.48 -12.80
CA VAL A 496 -14.83 10.44 -14.12
C VAL A 496 -14.08 9.50 -15.07
N PHE A 497 -12.76 9.57 -15.08
CA PHE A 497 -11.92 8.70 -15.91
C PHE A 497 -12.15 7.22 -15.59
N SER A 498 -12.12 6.87 -14.31
CA SER A 498 -12.36 5.50 -13.82
C SER A 498 -13.77 5.03 -14.13
N ALA A 499 -14.80 5.86 -13.91
CA ALA A 499 -16.18 5.50 -14.19
C ALA A 499 -16.39 5.20 -15.68
N ILE A 500 -15.86 6.04 -16.58
CA ILE A 500 -15.92 5.82 -18.03
C ILE A 500 -15.17 4.54 -18.42
N SER A 501 -13.97 4.32 -17.85
CA SER A 501 -13.16 3.14 -18.13
C SER A 501 -13.85 1.84 -17.68
N LEU A 502 -14.48 1.86 -16.50
CA LEU A 502 -15.25 0.74 -15.97
C LEU A 502 -16.46 0.44 -16.85
N TYR A 503 -17.26 1.46 -17.14
CA TYR A 503 -18.46 1.34 -17.98
C TYR A 503 -18.12 0.70 -19.34
N ARG A 504 -17.06 1.18 -20.00
CA ARG A 504 -16.62 0.63 -21.29
C ARG A 504 -16.17 -0.82 -21.19
N SER A 505 -15.43 -1.16 -20.13
CA SER A 505 -14.95 -2.52 -19.89
C SER A 505 -16.11 -3.48 -19.63
N LEU A 506 -17.05 -3.11 -18.76
CA LEU A 506 -18.25 -3.89 -18.48
C LEU A 506 -19.13 -4.07 -19.71
N ARG A 507 -19.38 -2.99 -20.47
CA ARG A 507 -20.17 -3.04 -21.71
C ARG A 507 -19.57 -4.01 -22.73
N GLU A 508 -18.25 -4.00 -22.90
CA GLU A 508 -17.57 -4.96 -23.78
C GLU A 508 -17.74 -6.39 -23.26
N TYR A 509 -17.61 -6.58 -21.95
CA TYR A 509 -17.71 -7.89 -21.31
C TYR A 509 -19.11 -8.51 -21.49
N PHE A 510 -20.17 -7.71 -21.31
CA PHE A 510 -21.55 -8.12 -21.59
C PHE A 510 -21.77 -8.44 -23.08
N ARG A 511 -21.21 -7.62 -23.99
CA ARG A 511 -21.28 -7.88 -25.43
C ARG A 511 -20.61 -9.20 -25.82
N LEU A 512 -19.44 -9.49 -25.24
CA LEU A 512 -18.72 -10.74 -25.48
C LEU A 512 -19.50 -11.96 -24.95
N GLY A 513 -20.21 -11.82 -23.83
CA GLY A 513 -21.07 -12.87 -23.28
C GLY A 513 -22.24 -13.24 -24.19
N ALA A 514 -22.83 -12.27 -24.90
CA ALA A 514 -24.01 -12.50 -25.74
C ALA A 514 -23.72 -13.44 -26.94
N GLY A 515 -22.53 -13.38 -27.54
CA GLY A 515 -22.21 -14.08 -28.80
C GLY A 515 -21.43 -15.39 -28.70
N ARG A 516 -21.38 -16.05 -27.53
CA ARG A 516 -20.47 -17.19 -27.26
C ARG A 516 -21.21 -18.46 -26.80
N SER A 517 -20.56 -19.62 -26.93
CA SER A 517 -21.09 -20.90 -26.43
C SER A 517 -21.24 -20.91 -24.90
N ALA A 518 -22.08 -21.81 -24.35
CA ALA A 518 -22.34 -21.88 -22.92
C ALA A 518 -21.07 -22.00 -22.05
N ALA A 519 -20.10 -22.82 -22.47
CA ALA A 519 -18.83 -22.98 -21.76
C ALA A 519 -17.97 -21.70 -21.76
N GLN A 520 -17.99 -20.93 -22.86
CA GLN A 520 -17.27 -19.65 -22.94
C GLN A 520 -17.97 -18.56 -22.13
N ARG A 521 -19.32 -18.56 -22.09
CA ARG A 521 -20.12 -17.67 -21.23
C ARG A 521 -19.80 -17.87 -19.76
N TRP A 522 -19.74 -19.11 -19.29
CA TRP A 522 -19.36 -19.41 -17.89
C TRP A 522 -17.96 -18.93 -17.54
N ARG A 523 -16.97 -19.14 -18.43
CA ARG A 523 -15.60 -18.63 -18.23
C ARG A 523 -15.55 -17.11 -18.11
N LEU A 524 -16.38 -16.40 -18.86
CA LEU A 524 -16.51 -14.95 -18.74
C LEU A 524 -17.26 -14.57 -17.47
N ALA A 525 -18.35 -15.26 -17.11
CA ALA A 525 -19.14 -14.94 -15.93
C ALA A 525 -18.35 -15.07 -14.62
N LEU A 526 -17.38 -15.99 -14.52
CA LEU A 526 -16.62 -16.25 -13.29
C LEU A 526 -15.97 -15.00 -12.66
N PRO A 527 -15.16 -14.17 -13.36
CA PRO A 527 -14.68 -12.91 -12.81
C PRO A 527 -15.76 -11.94 -12.33
N VAL A 528 -16.92 -11.88 -13.01
CA VAL A 528 -18.02 -10.99 -12.63
C VAL A 528 -18.72 -11.49 -11.38
N ILE A 529 -18.98 -12.80 -11.29
CA ILE A 529 -19.54 -13.45 -10.11
C ILE A 529 -18.60 -13.24 -8.91
N ALA A 530 -17.30 -13.47 -9.09
CA ALA A 530 -16.30 -13.24 -8.06
C ALA A 530 -16.26 -11.76 -7.63
N LEU A 531 -16.35 -10.81 -8.56
CA LEU A 531 -16.45 -9.38 -8.26
C LEU A 531 -17.67 -9.06 -7.40
N VAL A 532 -18.86 -9.56 -7.77
CA VAL A 532 -20.11 -9.34 -7.02
C VAL A 532 -20.05 -9.96 -5.63
N ILE A 533 -19.50 -11.18 -5.50
CA ILE A 533 -19.29 -11.82 -4.20
C ILE A 533 -18.36 -10.98 -3.33
N CYS A 534 -17.21 -10.54 -3.86
CA CYS A 534 -16.26 -9.72 -3.11
C CYS A 534 -16.89 -8.39 -2.68
N LEU A 535 -17.64 -7.71 -3.57
CA LEU A 535 -18.38 -6.49 -3.23
C LEU A 535 -19.40 -6.73 -2.11
N GLY A 536 -20.17 -7.82 -2.21
CA GLY A 536 -21.14 -8.22 -1.19
C GLY A 536 -20.50 -8.51 0.16
N VAL A 537 -19.35 -9.21 0.17
CA VAL A 537 -18.58 -9.49 1.39
C VAL A 537 -18.04 -8.19 1.99
N LEU A 538 -17.48 -7.27 1.20
CA LEU A 538 -16.96 -5.99 1.71
C LEU A 538 -18.07 -5.12 2.33
N ILE A 539 -19.20 -4.99 1.63
CA ILE A 539 -20.36 -4.22 2.12
C ILE A 539 -20.94 -4.88 3.37
N GLY A 540 -21.17 -6.19 3.33
CA GLY A 540 -21.67 -6.96 4.46
C GLY A 540 -20.76 -6.89 5.68
N TRP A 541 -19.44 -6.94 5.47
CA TRP A 541 -18.45 -6.81 6.53
C TRP A 541 -18.46 -5.42 7.18
N ILE A 542 -18.59 -4.34 6.41
CA ILE A 542 -18.75 -2.98 6.96
C ILE A 542 -20.04 -2.87 7.78
N CYS A 543 -21.16 -3.36 7.25
CA CYS A 543 -22.45 -3.39 7.95
C CYS A 543 -22.43 -4.25 9.22
N TRP A 544 -21.67 -5.34 9.22
CA TRP A 544 -21.49 -6.21 10.39
C TRP A 544 -20.66 -5.51 11.48
N ASN A 545 -19.59 -4.81 11.10
CA ASN A 545 -18.81 -4.01 12.04
C ASN A 545 -19.62 -2.88 12.67
N TRP A 546 -20.49 -2.23 11.89
CA TRP A 546 -21.42 -1.24 12.42
C TRP A 546 -22.35 -1.85 13.48
N GLN A 547 -22.97 -3.00 13.20
CA GLN A 547 -23.85 -3.67 14.16
C GLN A 547 -23.14 -4.15 15.43
N ALA A 548 -21.87 -4.55 15.30
CA ALA A 548 -21.06 -4.97 16.43
C ALA A 548 -20.82 -3.86 17.47
N THR A 549 -21.06 -2.59 17.11
CA THR A 549 -21.02 -1.45 18.03
C THR A 549 -22.34 -1.20 18.77
N GLY A 550 -23.33 -2.08 18.62
CA GLY A 550 -24.67 -1.93 19.22
C GLY A 550 -25.62 -1.06 18.41
N ASN A 551 -25.18 -0.50 17.28
CA ASN A 551 -25.99 0.35 16.42
C ASN A 551 -26.86 -0.48 15.43
N PRO A 552 -28.15 -0.16 15.25
CA PRO A 552 -29.02 -0.91 14.34
C PRO A 552 -28.61 -0.72 12.88
N LEU A 553 -28.89 -1.72 12.05
CA LEU A 553 -28.70 -1.64 10.61
C LEU A 553 -29.83 -0.82 9.97
N SER A 554 -29.47 0.30 9.34
CA SER A 554 -30.40 1.15 8.58
C SER A 554 -30.08 1.11 7.08
N LEU A 555 -31.03 1.57 6.24
CA LEU A 555 -30.79 1.74 4.81
C LEU A 555 -29.63 2.72 4.53
N SER A 556 -29.51 3.78 5.34
CA SER A 556 -28.40 4.75 5.20
C SER A 556 -27.04 4.09 5.39
N GLN A 557 -26.90 3.15 6.34
CA GLN A 557 -25.66 2.39 6.55
C GLN A 557 -25.28 1.51 5.36
N VAL A 558 -26.25 0.81 4.76
CA VAL A 558 -26.00 -0.03 3.59
C VAL A 558 -25.55 0.82 2.39
N LEU A 559 -26.25 1.93 2.15
CA LEU A 559 -25.87 2.89 1.09
C LEU A 559 -24.48 3.48 1.35
N TRP A 560 -24.14 3.74 2.61
CA TRP A 560 -22.85 4.27 3.03
C TRP A 560 -21.69 3.30 2.76
N ALA A 561 -21.84 2.05 3.20
CA ALA A 561 -20.89 0.98 2.91
C ALA A 561 -20.72 0.79 1.39
N PHE A 562 -21.83 0.84 0.63
CA PHE A 562 -21.79 0.77 -0.83
C PHE A 562 -20.99 1.94 -1.45
N LEU A 563 -21.22 3.18 -1.02
CA LEU A 563 -20.51 4.35 -1.53
C LEU A 563 -19.03 4.31 -1.20
N PHE A 564 -18.65 3.93 0.02
CA PHE A 564 -17.25 3.76 0.41
C PHE A 564 -16.54 2.75 -0.50
N VAL A 565 -17.11 1.56 -0.67
CA VAL A 565 -16.56 0.50 -1.52
C VAL A 565 -16.53 0.94 -2.99
N LEU A 566 -17.56 1.63 -3.48
CA LEU A 566 -17.61 2.14 -4.85
C LEU A 566 -16.50 3.15 -5.12
N VAL A 567 -16.35 4.17 -4.26
CA VAL A 567 -15.35 5.24 -4.43
C VAL A 567 -13.94 4.68 -4.36
N THR A 568 -13.64 3.85 -3.35
CA THR A 568 -12.32 3.21 -3.21
C THR A 568 -12.00 2.30 -4.39
N THR A 569 -12.99 1.57 -4.92
CA THR A 569 -12.84 0.76 -6.15
C THR A 569 -12.57 1.62 -7.38
N LEU A 570 -13.28 2.74 -7.56
CA LEU A 570 -13.06 3.65 -8.69
C LEU A 570 -11.69 4.33 -8.63
N LEU A 571 -11.25 4.78 -7.45
CA LEU A 571 -9.90 5.31 -7.27
C LEU A 571 -8.85 4.24 -7.59
N SER A 572 -9.01 3.03 -7.05
CA SER A 572 -8.16 1.87 -7.33
C SER A 572 -8.05 1.57 -8.83
N LEU A 573 -9.18 1.56 -9.54
CA LEU A 573 -9.24 1.33 -10.98
C LEU A 573 -8.50 2.42 -11.78
N GLY A 574 -8.64 3.68 -11.37
CA GLY A 574 -7.97 4.81 -12.01
C GLY A 574 -6.46 4.68 -11.91
N LEU A 575 -5.98 4.28 -10.74
CA LEU A 575 -4.56 4.01 -10.49
C LEU A 575 -4.06 2.83 -11.31
N MET A 576 -4.80 1.72 -11.35
CA MET A 576 -4.48 0.59 -12.24
C MET A 576 -4.30 1.06 -13.68
N ARG A 577 -5.16 1.98 -14.15
CA ARG A 577 -5.07 2.52 -15.50
C ARG A 577 -3.88 3.45 -15.71
N ILE A 578 -3.60 4.35 -14.77
CA ILE A 578 -2.43 5.25 -14.81
C ILE A 578 -1.14 4.43 -14.90
N VAL A 579 -1.04 3.33 -14.16
CA VAL A 579 0.13 2.45 -14.17
C VAL A 579 0.21 1.64 -15.47
N ALA A 580 -0.90 1.05 -15.90
CA ALA A 580 -0.98 0.21 -17.10
C ALA A 580 -0.66 0.96 -18.40
N GLU A 581 -1.18 2.17 -18.53
CA GLU A 581 -1.01 2.99 -19.73
C GLU A 581 0.19 3.93 -19.60
N GLY A 582 0.31 4.58 -18.45
CA GLY A 582 1.29 5.64 -18.20
C GLY A 582 2.63 5.16 -17.65
N GLY A 583 2.76 3.92 -17.19
CA GLY A 583 4.00 3.39 -16.61
C GLY A 583 4.50 4.15 -15.37
N ILE A 584 3.66 4.99 -14.76
CA ILE A 584 4.01 5.78 -13.60
C ILE A 584 4.02 4.85 -12.40
N TYR A 585 5.20 4.65 -11.82
CA TYR A 585 5.43 3.63 -10.79
C TYR A 585 5.42 4.18 -9.36
N TRP A 586 5.48 5.49 -9.18
CA TRP A 586 5.46 6.13 -7.87
C TRP A 586 4.26 7.06 -7.77
N ILE A 587 3.20 6.53 -7.17
CA ILE A 587 1.88 7.17 -7.12
C ILE A 587 1.27 7.10 -5.73
N GLN A 588 0.77 8.23 -5.27
CA GLN A 588 -0.05 8.36 -4.08
C GLN A 588 -1.26 9.20 -4.51
N ALA A 589 -2.47 8.87 -4.06
CA ALA A 589 -3.65 9.66 -4.39
C ALA A 589 -4.07 10.46 -3.16
N HIS A 590 -3.94 11.77 -3.25
CA HIS A 590 -4.56 12.69 -2.30
C HIS A 590 -6.02 12.93 -2.66
N ALA A 591 -6.78 11.82 -2.66
CA ALA A 591 -8.24 11.82 -2.70
C ALA A 591 -8.76 10.55 -2.06
N SER A 592 -9.88 10.67 -1.36
CA SER A 592 -10.51 9.56 -0.66
C SER A 592 -12.02 9.78 -0.61
N PHE A 593 -12.71 8.76 -0.13
CA PHE A 593 -14.13 8.86 0.18
C PHE A 593 -14.45 10.01 1.16
N PHE A 594 -13.59 10.25 2.15
CA PHE A 594 -13.79 11.30 3.15
C PHE A 594 -13.74 12.72 2.55
N HIS A 595 -12.87 12.94 1.57
CA HIS A 595 -12.84 14.20 0.82
C HIS A 595 -14.17 14.43 0.07
N LEU A 596 -14.73 13.38 -0.54
CA LEU A 596 -16.02 13.45 -1.23
C LEU A 596 -17.19 13.70 -0.28
N PHE A 597 -17.11 13.19 0.95
CA PHE A 597 -18.11 13.45 1.97
C PHE A 597 -18.27 14.95 2.24
N LYS A 598 -17.14 15.66 2.38
CA LYS A 598 -17.10 17.12 2.56
C LYS A 598 -17.55 17.86 1.29
N VAL A 599 -16.99 17.49 0.14
CA VAL A 599 -17.25 18.13 -1.16
C VAL A 599 -18.73 18.08 -1.56
N PHE A 600 -19.41 16.96 -1.33
CA PHE A 600 -20.82 16.80 -1.66
C PHE A 600 -21.77 17.15 -0.50
N GLY A 601 -21.24 17.60 0.64
CA GLY A 601 -22.04 17.95 1.81
C GLY A 601 -22.89 16.80 2.35
N LEU A 602 -22.35 15.58 2.28
CA LEU A 602 -23.02 14.35 2.69
C LEU A 602 -23.34 14.32 4.20
N GLY A 603 -22.64 15.12 5.01
CA GLY A 603 -22.92 15.32 6.43
C GLY A 603 -24.28 15.94 6.73
N LYS A 604 -24.95 16.56 5.75
CA LYS A 604 -26.33 17.06 5.92
C LYS A 604 -27.38 15.95 5.97
N VAL A 605 -27.04 14.76 5.46
CA VAL A 605 -27.96 13.63 5.28
C VAL A 605 -27.52 12.42 6.11
N MET A 606 -26.26 12.38 6.56
CA MET A 606 -25.67 11.22 7.23
C MET A 606 -24.80 11.65 8.41
N SER A 607 -24.84 10.86 9.49
CA SER A 607 -24.05 11.11 10.69
C SER A 607 -22.56 10.97 10.41
N THR A 608 -21.77 11.91 10.92
CA THR A 608 -20.30 11.93 10.79
C THR A 608 -19.63 10.85 11.63
N ALA A 609 -20.29 10.37 12.70
CA ALA A 609 -19.84 9.21 13.48
C ALA A 609 -19.66 7.94 12.63
N MET A 610 -20.32 7.86 11.47
CA MET A 610 -20.18 6.76 10.51
C MET A 610 -18.85 6.78 9.74
N LEU A 611 -18.08 7.87 9.81
CA LEU A 611 -16.76 8.00 9.18
C LEU A 611 -15.66 7.35 10.04
N ALA A 612 -15.79 7.45 11.36
CA ALA A 612 -14.78 6.99 12.31
C ALA A 612 -14.35 5.52 12.11
N PRO A 613 -15.26 4.53 12.00
CA PRO A 613 -14.84 3.14 11.77
C PRO A 613 -14.19 2.91 10.40
N LEU A 614 -14.48 3.75 9.40
CA LEU A 614 -13.92 3.62 8.05
C LEU A 614 -12.50 4.14 7.92
N LEU A 615 -12.07 5.05 8.80
CA LEU A 615 -10.76 5.69 8.73
C LEU A 615 -9.60 4.72 8.91
N PRO A 616 -9.59 3.87 9.95
CA PRO A 616 -8.59 2.81 10.09
C PRO A 616 -8.59 1.86 8.88
N ILE A 617 -9.76 1.47 8.38
CA ILE A 617 -9.90 0.60 7.19
C ILE A 617 -9.29 1.25 5.95
N TYR A 618 -9.57 2.53 5.74
CA TYR A 618 -8.98 3.32 4.66
C TYR A 618 -7.47 3.43 4.80
N SER A 619 -6.95 3.71 6.00
CA SER A 619 -5.52 3.85 6.27
C SER A 619 -4.73 2.58 5.91
N VAL A 620 -5.28 1.41 6.23
CA VAL A 620 -4.57 0.14 6.09
C VAL A 620 -4.41 -0.29 4.63
N LEU A 621 -5.42 -0.08 3.79
CA LEU A 621 -5.42 -0.60 2.41
C LEU A 621 -5.44 0.48 1.32
N PHE A 622 -5.96 1.68 1.60
CA PHE A 622 -6.35 2.64 0.56
C PHE A 622 -5.70 4.02 0.68
N LEU A 623 -5.02 4.32 1.80
CA LEU A 623 -4.29 5.58 1.98
C LEU A 623 -3.01 5.60 1.13
N ASP A 624 -2.17 4.57 1.28
CA ASP A 624 -0.81 4.54 0.72
C ASP A 624 -0.71 3.56 -0.46
N ILE A 625 -1.42 3.86 -1.55
CA ILE A 625 -1.55 2.98 -2.73
C ILE A 625 -0.28 2.84 -3.60
N LYS A 626 0.87 3.32 -3.14
CA LYS A 626 2.14 3.31 -3.89
C LYS A 626 2.75 1.92 -4.07
N THR A 627 2.38 0.96 -3.22
CA THR A 627 2.75 -0.47 -3.33
C THR A 627 1.52 -1.36 -3.46
N PHE A 628 0.43 -0.80 -3.99
CA PHE A 628 -0.85 -1.48 -4.06
C PHE A 628 -0.81 -2.71 -4.97
N MET A 629 -1.49 -3.79 -4.59
CA MET A 629 -1.43 -5.06 -5.31
C MET A 629 -2.06 -4.97 -6.71
N ALA A 630 -3.11 -4.16 -6.89
CA ALA A 630 -3.94 -4.20 -8.09
C ALA A 630 -3.18 -3.88 -9.41
N PRO A 631 -2.36 -2.80 -9.49
CA PRO A 631 -1.55 -2.55 -10.68
C PRO A 631 -0.49 -3.63 -10.95
N ASN A 632 0.07 -4.23 -9.90
CA ASN A 632 1.07 -5.30 -10.01
C ASN A 632 0.44 -6.59 -10.55
N MET A 633 -0.76 -6.93 -10.10
CA MET A 633 -1.56 -8.04 -10.64
C MET A 633 -1.85 -7.85 -12.13
N LEU A 634 -2.19 -6.63 -12.52
CA LEU A 634 -2.49 -6.28 -13.90
C LEU A 634 -1.25 -6.41 -14.82
N ASN A 635 -0.10 -5.92 -14.38
CA ASN A 635 1.17 -6.11 -15.10
C ASN A 635 1.55 -7.60 -15.17
N ALA A 636 1.37 -8.36 -14.09
CA ALA A 636 1.60 -9.80 -14.07
C ALA A 636 0.73 -10.56 -15.09
N GLU A 637 -0.56 -10.23 -15.17
CA GLU A 637 -1.47 -10.85 -16.14
C GLU A 637 -1.13 -10.44 -17.58
N LYS A 638 -0.67 -9.20 -17.79
CA LYS A 638 -0.19 -8.77 -19.11
C LYS A 638 1.05 -9.56 -19.54
N MET A 639 2.03 -9.73 -18.66
CA MET A 639 3.21 -10.54 -18.96
C MET A 639 2.83 -11.99 -19.28
N ARG A 640 1.83 -12.54 -18.57
CA ARG A 640 1.32 -13.90 -18.82
C ARG A 640 0.65 -14.01 -20.20
N GLU A 641 -0.07 -12.97 -20.63
CA GLU A 641 -0.67 -12.92 -21.98
C GLU A 641 0.41 -12.84 -23.07
N ASN A 642 1.49 -12.08 -22.86
CA ASN A 642 2.56 -11.89 -23.84
C ASN A 642 3.46 -13.13 -23.99
N ILE A 643 3.84 -13.79 -22.88
CA ILE A 643 4.76 -14.94 -22.91
C ILE A 643 4.02 -16.25 -23.15
N GLY A 644 2.78 -16.37 -22.67
CA GLY A 644 2.00 -17.62 -22.74
C GLY A 644 2.35 -18.61 -21.63
N GLY A 645 2.12 -19.90 -21.89
CA GLY A 645 2.30 -20.98 -20.92
C GLY A 645 1.02 -21.40 -20.19
N SER A 646 1.16 -22.34 -19.25
CA SER A 646 0.01 -22.92 -18.54
C SER A 646 -0.66 -21.89 -17.62
N ARG A 647 -1.87 -21.46 -18.00
CA ARG A 647 -2.71 -20.55 -17.20
C ARG A 647 -2.95 -21.05 -15.78
N ALA A 648 -3.32 -22.32 -15.64
CA ALA A 648 -3.61 -22.91 -14.35
C ALA A 648 -2.39 -22.86 -13.42
N LYS A 649 -1.22 -23.30 -13.90
CA LYS A 649 0.00 -23.27 -13.08
C LYS A 649 0.41 -21.86 -12.69
N PHE A 650 0.35 -20.90 -13.62
CA PHE A 650 0.67 -19.50 -13.31
C PHE A 650 -0.21 -18.95 -12.19
N HIS A 651 -1.54 -19.09 -12.30
CA HIS A 651 -2.46 -18.56 -11.29
C HIS A 651 -2.38 -19.32 -9.95
N ILE A 652 -2.15 -20.64 -9.97
CA ILE A 652 -1.89 -21.41 -8.74
C ILE A 652 -0.62 -20.89 -8.04
N ASN A 653 0.44 -20.58 -8.80
CA ASN A 653 1.66 -19.99 -8.24
C ASN A 653 1.39 -18.62 -7.61
N ILE A 654 0.69 -17.73 -8.32
CA ILE A 654 0.33 -16.40 -7.82
C ILE A 654 -0.48 -16.49 -6.53
N VAL A 655 -1.59 -17.24 -6.53
CA VAL A 655 -2.48 -17.33 -5.37
C VAL A 655 -1.79 -18.00 -4.18
N THR A 656 -1.05 -19.09 -4.40
CA THR A 656 -0.36 -19.79 -3.30
C THR A 656 0.73 -18.92 -2.69
N CYS A 657 1.57 -18.28 -3.52
CA CYS A 657 2.63 -17.39 -3.02
C CYS A 657 2.03 -16.17 -2.31
N LEU A 658 0.92 -15.62 -2.82
CA LEU A 658 0.19 -14.53 -2.17
C LEU A 658 -0.26 -14.90 -0.76
N LEU A 659 -0.96 -16.03 -0.61
CA LEU A 659 -1.47 -16.48 0.69
C LEU A 659 -0.35 -16.80 1.67
N VAL A 660 0.71 -17.48 1.22
CA VAL A 660 1.86 -17.78 2.08
C VAL A 660 2.58 -16.50 2.49
N THR A 661 2.76 -15.54 1.58
CA THR A 661 3.39 -14.25 1.91
C THR A 661 2.56 -13.48 2.91
N LEU A 662 1.23 -13.47 2.76
CA LEU A 662 0.32 -12.82 3.70
C LEU A 662 0.50 -13.35 5.12
N VAL A 663 0.47 -14.67 5.30
CA VAL A 663 0.64 -15.32 6.61
C VAL A 663 2.03 -15.05 7.19
N VAL A 664 3.07 -15.24 6.39
CA VAL A 664 4.46 -15.08 6.84
C VAL A 664 4.80 -13.63 7.16
N ALA A 665 4.37 -12.68 6.32
CA ALA A 665 4.63 -11.27 6.55
C ALA A 665 3.92 -10.75 7.81
N ILE A 666 2.63 -11.12 8.01
CA ILE A 666 1.88 -10.76 9.22
C ILE A 666 2.56 -11.35 10.46
N GLY A 667 2.81 -12.66 10.46
CA GLY A 667 3.43 -13.34 11.62
C GLY A 667 4.83 -12.81 11.93
N PHE A 668 5.65 -12.60 10.89
CA PHE A 668 7.00 -12.06 11.08
C PHE A 668 6.99 -10.61 11.56
N THR A 669 6.05 -9.77 11.09
CA THR A 669 5.92 -8.39 11.56
C THR A 669 5.53 -8.32 13.03
N VAL A 670 4.54 -9.11 13.45
CA VAL A 670 4.16 -9.23 14.88
C VAL A 670 5.35 -9.69 15.71
N PHE A 671 6.04 -10.74 15.27
CA PHE A 671 7.25 -11.24 15.94
C PHE A 671 8.33 -10.15 16.05
N PHE A 672 8.63 -9.45 14.96
CA PHE A 672 9.69 -8.46 14.92
C PHE A 672 9.36 -7.22 15.77
N ALA A 673 8.09 -6.82 15.83
CA ALA A 673 7.60 -5.76 16.72
C ALA A 673 7.78 -6.11 18.20
N HIS A 674 7.48 -7.35 18.59
CA HIS A 674 7.72 -7.82 19.97
C HIS A 674 9.20 -8.02 20.29
N LEU A 675 10.03 -8.34 19.28
CA LEU A 675 11.47 -8.50 19.44
C LEU A 675 12.19 -7.17 19.73
N ARG A 676 11.86 -6.12 18.96
CA ARG A 676 12.54 -4.84 19.07
C ARG A 676 11.80 -3.85 19.97
N GLY A 677 10.47 -3.92 19.97
CA GLY A 677 9.56 -2.90 20.47
C GLY A 677 9.11 -2.00 19.32
N GLY A 678 7.80 -1.80 19.17
CA GLY A 678 7.22 -0.92 18.14
C GLY A 678 7.77 0.52 18.19
N ARG A 679 8.23 1.00 19.35
CA ARG A 679 8.91 2.31 19.47
C ARG A 679 10.25 2.37 18.74
N ASP A 680 10.93 1.25 18.56
CA ASP A 680 12.22 1.17 17.87
C ASP A 680 12.06 0.75 16.38
N MET A 681 10.81 0.61 15.93
CA MET A 681 10.45 0.38 14.54
C MET A 681 10.30 1.70 13.78
N GLN A 682 9.96 1.61 12.48
CA GLN A 682 9.88 2.78 11.61
C GLN A 682 8.83 3.79 12.13
N GLU A 683 9.24 5.06 12.22
CA GLU A 683 8.50 6.13 12.91
C GLU A 683 7.10 6.39 12.32
N TRP A 684 7.00 6.47 10.99
CA TRP A 684 5.74 6.73 10.31
C TRP A 684 4.70 5.63 10.60
N PHE A 685 5.10 4.37 10.50
CA PHE A 685 4.20 3.23 10.63
C PHE A 685 3.84 2.90 12.08
N TYR A 686 4.77 3.05 13.02
CA TYR A 686 4.56 2.60 14.41
C TYR A 686 4.31 3.74 15.41
N LYS A 687 4.45 5.01 15.00
CA LYS A 687 4.24 6.18 15.86
C LYS A 687 3.26 7.18 15.27
N THR A 688 3.66 7.90 14.22
CA THR A 688 2.90 9.08 13.77
C THR A 688 1.67 8.70 12.95
N GLY A 689 1.76 7.72 12.05
CA GLY A 689 0.69 7.31 11.15
C GLY A 689 -0.54 6.76 11.88
N PRO A 690 -0.40 5.74 12.75
CA PRO A 690 -1.53 5.21 13.52
C PRO A 690 -2.14 6.24 14.44
N LEU A 691 -1.31 7.00 15.16
CA LEU A 691 -1.78 8.08 16.04
C LEU A 691 -2.60 9.11 15.26
N THR A 692 -2.07 9.61 14.14
CA THR A 692 -2.78 10.57 13.28
C THR A 692 -4.08 9.98 12.75
N THR A 693 -4.08 8.70 12.37
CA THR A 693 -5.29 8.03 11.85
C THR A 693 -6.39 7.96 12.90
N ILE A 694 -6.05 7.58 14.13
CA ILE A 694 -7.02 7.46 15.23
C ILE A 694 -7.48 8.85 15.71
N ASP A 695 -6.58 9.83 15.79
CA ASP A 695 -6.94 11.23 16.09
C ASP A 695 -7.87 11.81 15.02
N THR A 696 -7.61 11.54 13.74
CA THR A 696 -8.51 11.93 12.65
C THR A 696 -9.85 11.20 12.75
N ALA A 697 -9.87 9.93 13.17
CA ALA A 697 -11.12 9.19 13.38
C ALA A 697 -11.95 9.78 14.52
N TYR A 698 -11.31 10.17 15.63
CA TYR A 698 -11.93 10.90 16.72
C TYR A 698 -12.51 12.24 16.25
N ARG A 699 -11.73 13.05 15.52
CA ARG A 699 -12.19 14.33 14.96
C ARG A 699 -13.38 14.16 14.02
N ALA A 700 -13.46 13.04 13.29
CA ALA A 700 -14.60 12.74 12.42
C ALA A 700 -15.92 12.59 13.21
N VAL A 701 -15.85 12.15 14.46
CA VAL A 701 -17.01 12.02 15.35
C VAL A 701 -17.39 13.37 15.93
N THR A 702 -16.41 14.09 16.48
CA THR A 702 -16.66 15.30 17.28
C THR A 702 -16.93 16.53 16.44
N ASP A 703 -16.27 16.65 15.29
CA ASP A 703 -16.37 17.83 14.43
C ASP A 703 -17.12 17.46 13.15
N THR A 704 -18.28 18.10 12.92
CA THR A 704 -19.00 17.93 11.66
C THR A 704 -18.28 18.68 10.54
N PRO A 705 -17.80 18.01 9.46
CA PRO A 705 -17.11 18.72 8.40
C PRO A 705 -18.07 19.62 7.60
N GLU A 706 -17.78 20.92 7.55
CA GLU A 706 -18.54 21.87 6.74
C GLU A 706 -18.36 21.63 5.24
N VAL A 707 -19.39 21.96 4.45
CA VAL A 707 -19.37 21.81 2.99
C VAL A 707 -18.36 22.77 2.37
N ASP A 708 -17.39 22.25 1.63
CA ASP A 708 -16.41 23.06 0.90
C ASP A 708 -16.81 23.22 -0.57
N GLY A 709 -17.52 24.31 -0.87
CA GLY A 709 -17.96 24.64 -2.23
C GLY A 709 -16.81 25.00 -3.19
N VAL A 710 -15.69 25.53 -2.68
CA VAL A 710 -14.53 25.89 -3.51
C VAL A 710 -13.83 24.64 -3.99
N THR A 711 -13.55 23.71 -3.08
CA THR A 711 -12.96 22.41 -3.43
C THR A 711 -13.91 21.60 -4.32
N ALA A 712 -15.22 21.65 -4.10
CA ALA A 712 -16.20 21.06 -5.02
C ALA A 712 -16.09 21.63 -6.44
N GLY A 713 -15.86 22.94 -6.57
CA GLY A 713 -15.57 23.60 -7.84
C GLY A 713 -14.35 23.01 -8.55
N TRP A 714 -13.24 22.79 -7.83
CA TRP A 714 -12.03 22.17 -8.39
C TRP A 714 -12.26 20.73 -8.88
N TYR A 715 -13.03 19.94 -8.14
CA TYR A 715 -13.45 18.60 -8.58
C TYR A 715 -14.28 18.69 -9.87
N GLY A 716 -15.23 19.63 -9.93
CA GLY A 716 -16.04 19.88 -11.13
C GLY A 716 -15.20 20.26 -12.35
N VAL A 717 -14.23 21.17 -12.18
CA VAL A 717 -13.27 21.57 -13.23
C VAL A 717 -12.48 20.36 -13.71
N GLY A 718 -11.95 19.55 -12.78
CA GLY A 718 -11.19 18.35 -13.11
C GLY A 718 -12.00 17.31 -13.89
N ALA A 719 -13.21 17.04 -13.41
CA ALA A 719 -14.18 16.15 -14.06
C ALA A 719 -14.52 16.62 -15.48
N GLY A 720 -14.84 17.91 -15.64
CA GLY A 720 -15.16 18.53 -16.92
C GLY A 720 -13.97 18.51 -17.88
N TRP A 721 -12.77 18.84 -17.40
CA TRP A 721 -11.56 18.87 -18.22
C TRP A 721 -11.21 17.47 -18.75
N VAL A 722 -11.25 16.44 -17.89
CA VAL A 722 -11.01 15.06 -18.32
C VAL A 722 -12.08 14.61 -19.33
N GLY A 723 -13.37 14.90 -19.09
CA GLY A 723 -14.43 14.63 -20.05
C GLY A 723 -14.16 15.27 -21.42
N LEU A 724 -13.77 16.54 -21.42
CA LEU A 724 -13.39 17.29 -22.62
C LEU A 724 -12.18 16.67 -23.31
N THR A 725 -11.11 16.33 -22.59
CA THR A 725 -9.91 15.72 -23.18
C THR A 725 -10.22 14.37 -23.84
N ILE A 726 -11.05 13.53 -23.22
CA ILE A 726 -11.50 12.24 -23.79
C ILE A 726 -12.32 12.48 -25.06
N PHE A 727 -13.14 13.52 -25.09
CA PHE A 727 -13.94 13.89 -26.26
C PHE A 727 -13.07 14.43 -27.40
N LEU A 728 -12.22 15.42 -27.12
CA LEU A 728 -11.35 16.07 -28.11
C LEU A 728 -10.37 15.08 -28.74
N ARG A 729 -9.82 14.13 -27.97
CA ARG A 729 -8.90 13.12 -28.51
C ARG A 729 -9.54 12.12 -29.47
N ARG A 730 -10.86 12.16 -29.67
CA ARG A 730 -11.52 11.45 -30.78
C ARG A 730 -11.18 12.06 -32.14
N ALA A 731 -10.87 13.35 -32.19
CA ALA A 731 -10.55 14.10 -33.41
C ALA A 731 -9.12 14.68 -33.41
N LEU A 732 -8.63 15.15 -32.26
CA LEU A 732 -7.33 15.79 -32.08
C LEU A 732 -6.37 14.85 -31.34
N PHE A 733 -5.67 14.00 -32.09
CA PHE A 733 -4.75 13.01 -31.49
C PHE A 733 -3.55 13.65 -30.75
N TRP A 734 -3.14 14.86 -31.15
CA TRP A 734 -2.04 15.62 -30.55
C TRP A 734 -2.40 16.25 -29.20
N PHE A 735 -3.69 16.30 -28.84
CA PHE A 735 -4.14 16.93 -27.61
C PHE A 735 -3.57 16.19 -26.38
N PRO A 736 -3.10 16.90 -25.34
CA PRO A 736 -2.46 16.27 -24.18
C PRO A 736 -3.30 15.14 -23.56
N HIS A 737 -2.63 14.03 -23.28
CA HIS A 737 -3.19 12.84 -22.65
C HIS A 737 -3.85 13.13 -21.28
N PRO A 738 -5.07 12.62 -21.00
CA PRO A 738 -5.76 12.81 -19.71
C PRO A 738 -4.97 12.31 -18.51
N ILE A 739 -4.27 11.18 -18.63
CA ILE A 739 -3.43 10.62 -17.54
C ILE A 739 -2.48 11.66 -16.95
N GLY A 740 -1.87 12.51 -17.76
CA GLY A 740 -0.98 13.55 -17.23
C GLY A 740 -1.71 14.56 -16.35
N PHE A 741 -2.96 14.90 -16.69
CA PHE A 741 -3.81 15.76 -15.86
C PHE A 741 -4.20 15.06 -14.56
N LEU A 742 -4.53 13.76 -14.62
CA LEU A 742 -4.83 12.96 -13.43
C LEU A 742 -3.67 12.98 -12.42
N MET A 743 -2.42 13.13 -12.89
CA MET A 743 -1.27 13.16 -12.01
C MET A 743 -1.20 14.36 -11.07
N MET A 744 -2.07 15.35 -11.22
CA MET A 744 -2.20 16.44 -10.25
C MET A 744 -2.70 15.96 -8.88
N ILE A 745 -3.33 14.77 -8.81
CA ILE A 745 -3.69 14.10 -7.55
C ILE A 745 -2.48 13.54 -6.77
N ASN A 746 -1.31 13.48 -7.42
CA ASN A 746 -0.15 12.79 -6.88
C ASN A 746 0.91 13.78 -6.36
N PRO A 747 1.12 13.91 -5.04
CA PRO A 747 2.18 14.77 -4.48
C PRO A 747 3.57 14.40 -4.99
N LEU A 748 3.78 13.12 -5.29
CA LEU A 748 5.07 12.57 -5.67
C LEU A 748 5.53 13.04 -7.06
N MET A 749 4.64 13.71 -7.82
CA MET A 749 5.03 14.39 -9.05
C MET A 749 6.08 15.47 -8.83
N THR A 750 6.16 16.04 -7.63
CA THR A 750 7.29 16.86 -7.14
C THR A 750 8.64 16.24 -7.47
N TYR A 751 8.79 14.94 -7.24
CA TYR A 751 10.04 14.20 -7.46
C TYR A 751 10.19 13.71 -8.91
N LEU A 752 9.07 13.44 -9.60
CA LEU A 752 9.08 12.79 -10.91
C LEU A 752 9.10 13.74 -12.11
N TRP A 753 8.46 14.92 -12.02
CA TRP A 753 8.13 15.71 -13.21
C TRP A 753 9.36 16.09 -14.05
N PHE A 754 10.47 16.47 -13.39
CA PHE A 754 11.69 16.89 -14.07
C PHE A 754 12.39 15.71 -14.76
N SER A 755 12.39 14.54 -14.12
CA SER A 755 12.89 13.30 -14.73
C SER A 755 12.05 12.87 -15.93
N PHE A 756 10.71 13.02 -15.85
CA PHE A 756 9.82 12.78 -16.98
C PHE A 756 10.06 13.76 -18.13
N PHE A 757 10.32 15.03 -17.82
CA PHE A 757 10.70 16.04 -18.81
C PHE A 757 12.01 15.66 -19.53
N ILE A 758 13.06 15.24 -18.80
CA ILE A 758 14.33 14.80 -19.39
C ILE A 758 14.11 13.58 -20.30
N GLY A 759 13.40 12.55 -19.83
CA GLY A 759 13.13 11.34 -20.61
C GLY A 759 12.31 11.64 -21.88
N TRP A 760 11.30 12.51 -21.76
CA TRP A 760 10.53 13.01 -22.90
C TRP A 760 11.41 13.77 -23.90
N LEU A 761 12.26 14.69 -23.41
CA LEU A 761 13.14 15.49 -24.26
C LEU A 761 14.11 14.58 -25.03
N CYS A 762 14.77 13.65 -24.33
CA CYS A 762 15.65 12.66 -24.95
C CYS A 762 14.91 11.85 -26.03
N LYS A 763 13.70 11.33 -25.73
CA LYS A 763 12.91 10.58 -26.71
C LYS A 763 12.54 11.44 -27.92
N LYS A 764 12.07 12.68 -27.68
CA LYS A 764 11.68 13.61 -28.72
C LYS A 764 12.85 13.92 -29.65
N LEU A 765 14.04 14.14 -29.11
CA LEU A 765 15.26 14.37 -29.91
C LEU A 765 15.63 13.12 -30.72
N VAL A 766 15.62 11.93 -30.12
CA VAL A 766 15.94 10.67 -30.81
C VAL A 766 14.97 10.37 -31.94
N VAL A 767 13.66 10.59 -31.74
CA VAL A 767 12.64 10.35 -32.76
C VAL A 767 12.64 11.44 -33.83
N LYS A 768 12.97 12.69 -33.48
CA LYS A 768 13.02 13.81 -34.43
C LYS A 768 14.24 13.73 -35.35
N TYR A 769 15.41 13.39 -34.80
CA TYR A 769 16.68 13.40 -35.53
C TYR A 769 17.19 12.01 -35.92
N GLY A 770 16.61 10.93 -35.38
CA GLY A 770 17.00 9.56 -35.64
C GLY A 770 15.88 8.71 -36.23
N GLY A 771 16.25 7.61 -36.89
CA GLY A 771 15.31 6.60 -37.37
C GLY A 771 15.01 5.52 -36.32
N LYS A 772 14.18 4.54 -36.70
CA LYS A 772 13.83 3.39 -35.85
C LYS A 772 15.07 2.66 -35.29
N ALA A 773 16.10 2.46 -36.13
CA ALA A 773 17.33 1.81 -35.70
C ALA A 773 18.09 2.59 -34.61
N THR A 774 18.09 3.92 -34.69
CA THR A 774 18.67 4.78 -33.65
C THR A 774 17.86 4.67 -32.37
N PHE A 775 16.53 4.72 -32.46
CA PHE A 775 15.66 4.52 -31.30
C PHE A 775 15.90 3.17 -30.63
N ASP A 776 15.97 2.07 -31.39
CA ASP A 776 16.19 0.72 -30.86
C ASP A 776 17.55 0.60 -30.14
N ARG A 777 18.61 1.24 -30.66
CA ARG A 777 19.93 1.29 -30.00
C ARG A 777 19.90 2.12 -28.71
N VAL A 778 19.32 3.31 -28.76
CA VAL A 778 19.26 4.22 -27.59
C VAL A 778 18.33 3.67 -26.50
N ARG A 779 17.26 2.98 -26.89
CA ARG A 779 16.35 2.29 -25.96
C ARG A 779 17.10 1.35 -25.02
N VAL A 780 18.08 0.61 -25.54
CA VAL A 780 18.87 -0.33 -24.72
C VAL A 780 19.72 0.41 -23.68
N ILE A 781 20.20 1.61 -23.97
CA ILE A 781 20.92 2.47 -23.01
C ILE A 781 19.99 2.82 -21.85
N PHE A 782 18.76 3.26 -22.12
CA PHE A 782 17.79 3.60 -21.06
C PHE A 782 17.32 2.39 -20.25
N ILE A 783 17.23 1.19 -20.85
CA ILE A 783 16.97 -0.05 -20.09
C ILE A 783 18.14 -0.34 -19.15
N GLY A 784 19.39 -0.21 -19.63
CA GLY A 784 20.59 -0.30 -18.79
C GLY A 784 20.57 0.72 -17.66
N LEU A 785 20.22 1.97 -17.95
CA LEU A 785 20.11 3.07 -16.99
C LEU A 785 19.12 2.76 -15.85
N ILE A 786 17.94 2.22 -16.18
CA ILE A 786 16.96 1.78 -15.19
C ILE A 786 17.56 0.66 -14.32
N LEU A 787 18.08 -0.39 -14.93
CA LEU A 787 18.61 -1.54 -14.18
C LEU A 787 19.82 -1.19 -13.32
N GLY A 788 20.68 -0.27 -13.76
CA GLY A 788 21.80 0.21 -12.93
C GLY A 788 21.33 0.89 -11.64
N GLU A 789 20.26 1.70 -11.70
CA GLU A 789 19.68 2.29 -10.49
C GLU A 789 19.00 1.23 -9.61
N LEU A 790 18.19 0.33 -10.19
CA LEU A 790 17.50 -0.71 -9.42
C LEU A 790 18.47 -1.68 -8.72
N ILE A 791 19.54 -2.10 -9.41
CA ILE A 791 20.56 -2.97 -8.81
C ILE A 791 21.34 -2.21 -7.73
N GLY A 792 21.66 -0.93 -7.93
CA GLY A 792 22.30 -0.11 -6.88
C GLY A 792 21.42 0.03 -5.64
N VAL A 793 20.12 0.28 -5.82
CA VAL A 793 19.14 0.37 -4.72
C VAL A 793 18.92 -0.99 -4.02
N PHE A 794 19.23 -2.12 -4.65
CA PHE A 794 19.24 -3.41 -3.97
C PHE A 794 20.55 -3.71 -3.23
N VAL A 795 21.67 -3.55 -3.94
CA VAL A 795 23.01 -3.96 -3.47
C VAL A 795 23.45 -3.12 -2.27
N TRP A 796 23.31 -1.80 -2.33
CA TRP A 796 23.88 -0.92 -1.30
C TRP A 796 23.16 -1.02 0.06
N PRO A 797 21.81 -1.08 0.13
CA PRO A 797 21.14 -1.42 1.38
C PRO A 797 21.50 -2.82 1.90
N THR A 798 21.67 -3.81 1.01
CA THR A 798 22.10 -5.15 1.42
C THR A 798 23.51 -5.12 2.04
N VAL A 799 24.43 -4.37 1.44
CA VAL A 799 25.78 -4.15 2.00
C VAL A 799 25.70 -3.42 3.34
N ALA A 800 24.85 -2.39 3.46
CA ALA A 800 24.61 -1.68 4.72
C ALA A 800 24.12 -2.64 5.83
N MET A 801 23.21 -3.59 5.50
CA MET A 801 22.76 -4.64 6.44
C MET A 801 23.89 -5.54 6.89
N ILE A 802 24.74 -5.97 5.97
CA ILE A 802 25.87 -6.86 6.28
C ILE A 802 26.90 -6.15 7.16
N LEU A 803 27.15 -4.87 6.90
CA LEU A 803 28.11 -4.06 7.64
C LEU A 803 27.55 -3.47 8.94
N GLY A 804 26.24 -3.56 9.18
CA GLY A 804 25.59 -2.93 10.32
C GLY A 804 25.66 -1.40 10.30
N GLN A 805 25.79 -0.81 9.10
CA GLN A 805 25.90 0.65 8.93
C GLN A 805 24.57 1.24 8.47
N THR A 806 24.26 2.44 8.92
CA THR A 806 23.14 3.22 8.39
C THR A 806 23.56 3.90 7.08
N MET A 807 22.64 3.96 6.12
CA MET A 807 22.91 4.55 4.80
C MET A 807 21.82 5.54 4.43
N ASN A 808 22.24 6.77 4.13
CA ASN A 808 21.37 7.82 3.62
C ASN A 808 21.61 7.97 2.10
N ALA A 809 20.59 8.38 1.34
CA ALA A 809 20.68 8.79 -0.06
C ALA A 809 20.79 7.73 -1.18
N VAL A 810 20.76 6.42 -0.89
CA VAL A 810 20.79 5.34 -1.91
C VAL A 810 19.52 4.49 -1.88
N THR A 811 18.38 5.16 -2.03
CA THR A 811 17.06 4.54 -2.21
C THR A 811 16.31 5.23 -3.36
N LEU A 812 15.21 4.65 -3.83
CA LEU A 812 14.31 5.32 -4.78
C LEU A 812 13.58 6.51 -4.12
N ASN A 813 13.48 6.52 -2.78
CA ASN A 813 12.86 7.57 -1.95
C ASN A 813 13.91 8.51 -1.32
N ARG A 814 15.06 8.74 -1.97
CA ARG A 814 16.19 9.46 -1.36
C ARG A 814 15.98 10.98 -1.11
N TYR A 815 14.79 11.52 -1.40
CA TYR A 815 14.53 12.97 -1.44
C TYR A 815 13.44 13.41 -0.49
#